data_AF-A0A968U177-F1
#
_entry.id   AF-A0A968U177-F1
#
_cell.length_a   1.000
_cell.length_b   1.000
_cell.length_c   1.000
_cell.angle_alpha   90.00
_cell.angle_beta   90.00
_cell.angle_gamma   90.00
#
_symmetry.space_group_name_H-M   'P 1'
#
loop_
_entity.id
_entity.type
_entity.pdbx_description
1 polymer ?
#
loop_
_entity_poly.entity_id
_entity_poly.type
_entity_poly.pdbx_seq_one_letter_code
_entity_poly.pdbx_strand_id
1 'polypeptide(L)'
;MIHRFSQPPRQTQARRSHSTARWKRILAGTLSGTLLYAPTLLLSVQAGATPSFRLAQARRSQPLTLGVVRNSDNAAQWDQVTARLQAAELAYQVIELQQVQQASDLEGFTVVFLPNVQTITSAQLLAIESWMNRGGRLIVSGPAGSSSSYGVQQALRSLLGAYWGFQLEQPAALEPTSDASQAWVNEAETSSQVLGAAVIPNGLSSQIVATWKNVAGNGWFEPSETGSGNRVPAVVITERTTFLGWHWGDPGSAVTLDSTWLRAALGRHGDVTSMSEAASPSPSASQSPQASFSAESPRTATPVPIAPGSPASRPLPPSADPAEQVAPAGVPVEMSSLPITTLEAIAMRQELENLIGRFESALLSANSANSSISLRDVESAEDNNPDVNEVLTASADSTIPTEAAPSSANGTVQEAQQILEEFPQLVAARDYATARQQWLRAREILWQNFPTDRPLAQPEIRAMWLDRGTIVRAGSRRGLQQIFDRLAAAGINTVFFETVNAGYPIYPSDVAPQQNPLTRHWDPLAEAVDLAHERDIELHAWVWAFAAGNRPHNTLINLPADYPGPVISAHPDWANYDNRGNMFPPGQGKPFLDPANPAVRRYLLRLFDEIVTRYDVDGLQLDYIRYPFQDPSAGRSYGYGIAARQQFQRLTGVDPVEISPSDRQLWQQWTDFRTEQINSFVAETADQMRQRNPDLILSAAVFSISEHERIQKIQQNWEVWARRGDVDLIVPMSYAMDTNRLQRLAGPWLESDAELGSILVLPGIRLLNLPEPAALDQIQALRDLPAGGYSLFAVENLNESLQGIFSRTQSEPAAPIPYRQPFAAAVTRYNALQREWSYLLENEQLWMRDQQLEEWRTQAEALELALNELADQPSRQKLERARAQLNSFRSNFNRWMYLQSLNHSYRVSTWENRLEVLDTLLNYGERVVIEQRNSSTQATPTP
;
A
#
# COMPACT_ATOMS: atom_id res chain seq x y z
N MET A 1 61.45 -16.31 -5.91
CA MET A 1 62.89 -15.93 -5.85
C MET A 1 63.13 -14.77 -6.81
N ILE A 2 63.62 -13.62 -6.28
CA ILE A 2 64.57 -12.63 -6.87
C ILE A 2 64.11 -11.88 -8.16
N HIS A 3 64.28 -10.57 -8.39
CA HIS A 3 64.35 -9.31 -7.62
C HIS A 3 64.46 -8.17 -8.68
N ARG A 4 63.65 -7.11 -8.54
CA ARG A 4 63.93 -5.65 -8.74
C ARG A 4 64.37 -5.02 -10.09
N PHE A 5 64.06 -3.70 -10.08
CA PHE A 5 64.52 -2.51 -10.81
C PHE A 5 63.55 -2.00 -11.90
N SER A 6 63.24 -0.71 -12.09
CA SER A 6 63.32 0.57 -11.37
C SER A 6 62.66 1.65 -12.26
N GLN A 7 62.09 2.70 -11.67
CA GLN A 7 61.59 3.93 -12.34
C GLN A 7 62.72 4.86 -12.87
N PRO A 8 62.47 6.07 -13.47
CA PRO A 8 61.53 6.58 -14.51
C PRO A 8 62.34 7.37 -15.63
N PRO A 9 61.83 8.21 -16.60
CA PRO A 9 61.10 9.50 -16.40
C PRO A 9 60.13 10.03 -17.53
N ARG A 10 59.32 11.03 -17.15
CA ARG A 10 58.84 12.26 -17.87
C ARG A 10 58.16 12.25 -19.26
N GLN A 11 56.90 12.71 -19.21
CA GLN A 11 56.23 13.81 -19.95
C GLN A 11 56.19 13.86 -21.49
N THR A 12 54.96 13.75 -22.03
CA THR A 12 54.37 14.65 -23.05
C THR A 12 52.83 14.59 -22.92
N GLN A 13 52.20 15.59 -22.29
CA GLN A 13 51.43 16.66 -22.93
C GLN A 13 50.16 16.20 -23.67
N ALA A 14 49.01 16.19 -22.96
CA ALA A 14 47.68 16.16 -23.56
C ALA A 14 46.91 17.42 -23.13
N ARG A 15 46.27 18.05 -24.11
CA ARG A 15 45.62 19.36 -24.09
C ARG A 15 44.45 19.44 -23.11
N ARG A 16 44.41 20.53 -22.33
CA ARG A 16 43.22 21.04 -21.64
C ARG A 16 42.47 22.03 -22.55
N SER A 17 41.17 21.83 -22.72
CA SER A 17 40.18 22.86 -23.08
C SER A 17 38.88 22.50 -22.33
N HIS A 18 38.59 23.16 -21.21
CA HIS A 18 37.63 24.28 -21.11
C HIS A 18 36.21 23.94 -21.61
N SER A 19 35.30 23.60 -20.69
CA SER A 19 33.95 24.20 -20.65
C SER A 19 33.23 23.86 -19.33
N THR A 20 33.50 24.64 -18.29
CA THR A 20 32.51 24.98 -17.28
C THR A 20 31.53 26.00 -17.88
N ALA A 21 30.25 25.88 -17.53
CA ALA A 21 29.11 26.79 -17.76
C ALA A 21 28.11 26.36 -18.86
N ARG A 22 26.96 25.81 -18.42
CA ARG A 22 25.63 26.11 -18.98
C ARG A 22 24.52 25.58 -18.04
N TRP A 23 24.19 26.40 -17.04
CA TRP A 23 22.91 26.36 -16.33
C TRP A 23 22.38 27.79 -16.29
N LYS A 24 21.29 28.09 -17.01
CA LYS A 24 20.18 29.04 -16.66
C LYS A 24 19.37 29.53 -17.89
N ARG A 25 18.05 29.58 -17.67
CA ARG A 25 16.92 30.21 -18.41
C ARG A 25 16.36 29.33 -19.53
N ILE A 26 15.07 28.97 -19.52
CA ILE A 26 13.89 29.86 -19.61
C ILE A 26 12.83 29.62 -18.51
N LEU A 27 12.48 30.68 -17.78
CA LEU A 27 11.16 30.93 -17.14
C LEU A 27 11.14 32.41 -16.76
N ALA A 28 10.27 33.20 -17.38
CA ALA A 28 10.08 34.62 -17.10
C ALA A 28 8.59 34.98 -17.17
N GLY A 29 8.17 35.74 -16.16
CA GLY A 29 6.85 36.35 -15.99
C GLY A 29 6.17 35.82 -14.72
N THR A 30 5.93 36.56 -13.64
CA THR A 30 5.99 38.01 -13.37
C THR A 30 5.93 38.16 -11.83
N LEU A 31 6.78 38.99 -11.22
CA LEU A 31 6.60 39.49 -9.84
C LEU A 31 7.30 40.85 -9.71
N SER A 32 6.54 41.88 -9.36
CA SER A 32 7.02 43.22 -8.99
C SER A 32 6.33 43.68 -7.71
N GLY A 33 7.13 44.27 -6.81
CA GLY A 33 6.71 45.01 -5.60
C GLY A 33 6.60 44.13 -4.36
N THR A 34 7.29 44.37 -3.24
CA THR A 34 7.36 45.67 -2.55
C THR A 34 8.51 45.70 -1.54
N LEU A 35 9.09 46.89 -1.34
CA LEU A 35 10.16 47.24 -0.40
C LEU A 35 9.60 47.66 0.99
N LEU A 36 10.41 47.37 2.01
CA LEU A 36 10.70 48.12 3.26
C LEU A 36 9.55 48.56 4.19
N TYR A 37 9.64 48.19 5.48
CA TYR A 37 9.83 49.14 6.60
C TYR A 37 10.01 48.37 7.92
N ALA A 38 11.06 48.71 8.68
CA ALA A 38 11.18 48.48 10.13
C ALA A 38 10.97 49.84 10.84
N PRO A 39 10.56 49.88 12.13
CA PRO A 39 11.57 50.11 13.17
C PRO A 39 11.29 49.51 14.59
N THR A 40 12.42 49.42 15.32
CA THR A 40 12.79 49.33 16.76
C THR A 40 11.86 49.78 17.91
N LEU A 41 11.97 49.08 19.07
CA LEU A 41 12.21 49.54 20.48
C LEU A 41 11.97 48.36 21.48
N LEU A 42 12.98 47.76 22.17
CA LEU A 42 13.67 48.08 23.45
C LEU A 42 12.93 47.77 24.79
N LEU A 43 13.63 46.97 25.65
CA LEU A 43 13.52 46.78 27.12
C LEU A 43 12.28 46.01 27.65
N SER A 44 12.28 45.13 28.65
CA SER A 44 13.23 44.75 29.72
C SER A 44 12.78 43.45 30.44
N VAL A 45 13.73 42.87 31.18
CA VAL A 45 13.76 41.63 31.99
C VAL A 45 12.71 41.51 33.10
N GLN A 46 12.17 40.31 33.37
CA GLN A 46 12.17 39.64 34.70
C GLN A 46 11.60 38.21 34.72
N ALA A 47 12.14 37.42 35.65
CA ALA A 47 12.02 35.98 35.81
C ALA A 47 10.85 35.54 36.71
N GLY A 48 10.48 34.25 36.62
CA GLY A 48 10.07 33.48 37.81
C GLY A 48 8.78 32.67 37.72
N ALA A 49 8.94 31.39 38.09
CA ALA A 49 8.00 30.50 38.79
C ALA A 49 6.85 29.79 38.01
N THR A 50 7.00 28.47 37.93
CA THR A 50 5.95 27.45 37.76
C THR A 50 4.93 27.45 38.90
N PRO A 51 3.65 27.14 38.61
CA PRO A 51 2.91 26.28 39.53
C PRO A 51 2.04 25.21 38.83
N SER A 52 2.03 24.06 39.47
CA SER A 52 1.13 22.93 39.29
C SER A 52 -0.32 23.31 39.65
N PHE A 53 -1.31 22.94 38.83
CA PHE A 53 -2.73 23.02 39.20
C PHE A 53 -3.48 21.74 38.83
N ARG A 54 -3.98 21.05 39.85
CA ARG A 54 -5.12 20.13 39.77
C ARG A 54 -6.39 20.98 39.61
N LEU A 55 -7.23 20.65 38.62
CA LEU A 55 -8.58 21.19 38.50
C LEU A 55 -9.57 20.02 38.43
N ALA A 56 -10.27 19.79 39.54
CA ALA A 56 -11.55 19.11 39.53
C ALA A 56 -12.61 20.13 39.08
N GLN A 57 -13.35 19.84 38.01
CA GLN A 57 -14.54 20.61 37.62
C GLN A 57 -15.78 19.74 37.75
N ALA A 58 -16.67 20.15 38.66
CA ALA A 58 -18.04 19.68 38.74
C ALA A 58 -18.83 20.19 37.52
N ARG A 59 -19.39 19.28 36.70
CA ARG A 59 -20.39 19.61 35.67
C ARG A 59 -21.79 19.49 36.28
N ARG A 60 -22.63 20.52 36.10
CA ARG A 60 -24.08 20.42 36.28
C ARG A 60 -24.63 19.48 35.21
N SER A 61 -25.31 18.40 35.60
CA SER A 61 -25.94 17.42 34.71
C SER A 61 -27.19 18.02 34.06
N GLN A 62 -27.22 18.09 32.72
CA GLN A 62 -28.49 18.15 31.99
C GLN A 62 -29.13 16.75 32.01
N PRO A 63 -30.47 16.65 32.07
CA PRO A 63 -31.15 15.35 32.01
C PRO A 63 -30.87 14.67 30.67
N LEU A 64 -30.66 13.34 30.71
CA LEU A 64 -30.34 12.56 29.51
C LEU A 64 -31.60 12.33 28.69
N THR A 65 -31.60 12.76 27.42
CA THR A 65 -32.65 12.45 26.44
C THR A 65 -32.12 11.46 25.41
N LEU A 66 -32.84 10.34 25.23
CA LEU A 66 -32.47 9.25 24.33
C LEU A 66 -33.35 9.23 23.07
N GLY A 67 -32.71 9.36 21.92
CA GLY A 67 -33.31 9.08 20.62
C GLY A 67 -32.94 7.67 20.15
N VAL A 68 -33.89 6.89 19.64
CA VAL A 68 -33.63 5.56 19.07
C VAL A 68 -34.02 5.56 17.60
N VAL A 69 -33.05 5.25 16.74
CA VAL A 69 -33.20 5.33 15.30
C VAL A 69 -33.90 4.09 14.74
N ARG A 70 -34.98 4.33 14.00
CA ARG A 70 -35.65 3.36 13.15
C ARG A 70 -35.28 3.62 11.69
N ASN A 71 -34.96 2.55 10.97
CA ASN A 71 -34.67 2.58 9.54
C ASN A 71 -35.33 1.36 8.86
N SER A 72 -35.38 1.34 7.53
CA SER A 72 -35.82 0.17 6.76
C SER A 72 -35.11 -1.12 7.23
N ASP A 73 -33.83 -1.03 7.55
CA ASP A 73 -32.95 -2.17 7.83
C ASP A 73 -33.23 -2.83 9.18
N ASN A 74 -33.80 -2.10 10.14
CA ASN A 74 -34.15 -2.61 11.47
C ASN A 74 -35.67 -2.67 11.71
N ALA A 75 -36.48 -2.24 10.74
CA ALA A 75 -37.94 -2.18 10.86
C ALA A 75 -38.57 -3.55 11.13
N ALA A 76 -38.04 -4.62 10.52
CA ALA A 76 -38.53 -5.99 10.71
C ALA A 76 -38.27 -6.54 12.13
N GLN A 77 -37.30 -5.98 12.85
CA GLN A 77 -36.92 -6.37 14.21
C GLN A 77 -37.42 -5.37 15.25
N TRP A 78 -38.22 -4.37 14.84
CA TRP A 78 -38.54 -3.23 15.68
C TRP A 78 -39.32 -3.59 16.95
N ASP A 79 -40.19 -4.61 16.88
CA ASP A 79 -40.92 -5.11 18.05
C ASP A 79 -39.96 -5.69 19.10
N GLN A 80 -38.89 -6.36 18.65
CA GLN A 80 -37.86 -6.91 19.53
C GLN A 80 -37.00 -5.79 20.13
N VAL A 81 -36.58 -4.82 19.31
CA VAL A 81 -35.86 -3.62 19.78
C VAL A 81 -36.68 -2.89 20.85
N THR A 82 -37.97 -2.68 20.61
CA THR A 82 -38.91 -2.03 21.55
C THR A 82 -39.05 -2.84 22.84
N ALA A 83 -39.21 -4.16 22.75
CA ALA A 83 -39.29 -5.02 23.93
C ALA A 83 -38.01 -4.95 24.79
N ARG A 84 -36.82 -4.89 24.19
CA ARG A 84 -35.55 -4.72 24.93
C ARG A 84 -35.44 -3.35 25.59
N LEU A 85 -35.88 -2.28 24.92
CA LEU A 85 -35.89 -0.92 25.49
C LEU A 85 -36.85 -0.81 26.68
N GLN A 86 -38.04 -1.41 26.57
CA GLN A 86 -39.01 -1.49 27.66
C GLN A 86 -38.46 -2.27 28.86
N ALA A 87 -37.81 -3.41 28.60
CA ALA A 87 -37.15 -4.22 29.63
C ALA A 87 -35.93 -3.52 30.28
N ALA A 88 -35.35 -2.52 29.62
CA ALA A 88 -34.32 -1.67 30.19
C ALA A 88 -34.87 -0.52 31.04
N GLU A 89 -36.20 -0.33 31.08
CA GLU A 89 -36.89 0.74 31.80
C GLU A 89 -36.42 2.15 31.39
N LEU A 90 -36.09 2.33 30.10
CA LEU A 90 -35.58 3.58 29.57
C LEU A 90 -36.68 4.39 28.86
N ALA A 91 -36.80 5.68 29.18
CA ALA A 91 -37.58 6.62 28.38
C ALA A 91 -36.83 6.95 27.09
N TYR A 92 -37.49 6.87 25.93
CA TYR A 92 -36.89 7.17 24.63
C TYR A 92 -37.90 7.76 23.65
N GLN A 93 -37.41 8.43 22.61
CA GLN A 93 -38.22 8.82 21.46
C GLN A 93 -37.68 8.16 20.20
N VAL A 94 -38.57 7.78 19.28
CA VAL A 94 -38.20 7.15 18.01
C VAL A 94 -37.84 8.23 17.00
N ILE A 95 -36.74 8.03 16.28
CA ILE A 95 -36.28 8.89 15.19
C ILE A 95 -36.33 8.06 13.91
N GLU A 96 -37.15 8.45 12.94
CA GLU A 96 -37.12 7.84 11.61
C GLU A 96 -35.90 8.37 10.84
N LEU A 97 -34.94 7.50 10.50
CA LEU A 97 -33.64 7.91 9.94
C LEU A 97 -33.78 8.72 8.64
N GLN A 98 -34.83 8.47 7.85
CA GLN A 98 -35.07 9.22 6.60
C GLN A 98 -35.41 10.70 6.86
N GLN A 99 -35.85 11.06 8.06
CA GLN A 99 -36.13 12.43 8.45
C GLN A 99 -34.88 13.20 8.93
N VAL A 100 -33.76 12.51 9.14
CA VAL A 100 -32.50 13.12 9.57
C VAL A 100 -31.72 13.59 8.34
N GLN A 101 -31.82 14.87 8.02
CA GLN A 101 -31.15 15.49 6.86
C GLN A 101 -30.12 16.53 7.29
N GLN A 102 -30.28 17.08 8.49
CA GLN A 102 -29.41 18.11 9.06
C GLN A 102 -29.33 17.95 10.59
N ALA A 103 -28.29 18.53 11.20
CA ALA A 103 -28.03 18.33 12.61
C ALA A 103 -29.08 18.92 13.56
N SER A 104 -29.93 19.84 13.10
CA SER A 104 -31.07 20.34 13.88
C SER A 104 -32.18 19.31 14.06
N ASP A 105 -32.25 18.30 13.19
CA ASP A 105 -33.27 17.23 13.28
C ASP A 105 -32.99 16.30 14.47
N LEU A 106 -31.77 16.35 15.02
CA LEU A 106 -31.35 15.63 16.22
C LEU A 106 -31.22 16.56 17.45
N GLU A 107 -31.56 17.85 17.33
CA GLU A 107 -31.55 18.76 18.47
C GLU A 107 -32.61 18.35 19.50
N GLY A 108 -32.25 18.38 20.79
CA GLY A 108 -33.08 17.89 21.88
C GLY A 108 -32.72 16.48 22.35
N PHE A 109 -31.91 15.73 21.61
CA PHE A 109 -31.32 14.47 22.06
C PHE A 109 -29.89 14.68 22.56
N THR A 110 -29.60 14.16 23.75
CA THR A 110 -28.24 14.12 24.31
C THR A 110 -27.50 12.87 23.83
N VAL A 111 -28.22 11.75 23.69
CA VAL A 111 -27.72 10.47 23.17
C VAL A 111 -28.64 9.96 22.07
N VAL A 112 -28.06 9.45 20.98
CA VAL A 112 -28.79 8.79 19.91
C VAL A 112 -28.27 7.35 19.77
N PHE A 113 -29.18 6.39 19.72
CA PHE A 113 -28.90 4.96 19.57
C PHE A 113 -29.31 4.47 18.18
N LEU A 114 -28.38 3.83 17.46
CA LEU A 114 -28.60 3.21 16.15
C LEU A 114 -28.57 1.69 16.29
N PRO A 115 -29.69 1.04 16.66
CA PRO A 115 -29.74 -0.41 16.74
C PRO A 115 -29.73 -1.04 15.34
N ASN A 116 -28.66 -1.76 15.00
CA ASN A 116 -28.56 -2.60 13.80
C ASN A 116 -28.75 -1.85 12.47
N VAL A 117 -28.40 -0.56 12.42
CA VAL A 117 -28.60 0.29 11.21
C VAL A 117 -27.47 0.07 10.20
N GLN A 118 -27.75 -0.63 9.10
CA GLN A 118 -26.71 -1.01 8.13
C GLN A 118 -26.45 0.06 7.07
N THR A 119 -27.48 0.82 6.70
CA THR A 119 -27.43 1.82 5.64
C THR A 119 -27.58 3.21 6.21
N ILE A 120 -26.58 4.05 5.96
CA ILE A 120 -26.55 5.48 6.29
C ILE A 120 -26.13 6.20 5.01
N THR A 121 -26.87 7.24 4.63
CA THR A 121 -26.51 8.08 3.48
C THR A 121 -25.50 9.16 3.87
N SER A 122 -24.83 9.76 2.89
CA SER A 122 -23.88 10.85 3.16
C SER A 122 -24.52 12.05 3.87
N ALA A 123 -25.77 12.40 3.53
CA ALA A 123 -26.50 13.49 4.18
C ALA A 123 -26.78 13.18 5.66
N GLN A 124 -27.25 11.96 5.95
CA GLN A 124 -27.51 11.50 7.32
C GLN A 124 -26.23 11.46 8.15
N LEU A 125 -25.13 10.98 7.57
CA LEU A 125 -23.83 10.97 8.24
C LEU A 125 -23.39 12.38 8.64
N LEU A 126 -23.48 13.35 7.72
CA LEU A 126 -23.12 14.74 8.00
C LEU A 126 -24.01 15.36 9.09
N ALA A 127 -25.31 15.06 9.08
CA ALA A 127 -26.24 15.48 10.12
C ALA A 127 -25.85 14.92 11.49
N ILE A 128 -25.55 13.62 11.57
CA ILE A 128 -25.10 12.96 12.79
C ILE A 128 -23.77 13.55 13.28
N GLU A 129 -22.78 13.68 12.40
CA GLU A 129 -21.46 14.24 12.75
C GLU A 129 -21.57 15.68 13.26
N SER A 130 -22.30 16.53 12.53
CA SER A 130 -22.51 17.92 12.93
C SER A 130 -23.28 18.05 14.24
N TRP A 131 -24.24 17.16 14.52
CA TRP A 131 -24.92 17.10 15.82
C TRP A 131 -23.97 16.65 16.94
N MET A 132 -23.16 15.61 16.71
CA MET A 132 -22.19 15.16 17.69
C MET A 132 -21.17 16.27 18.00
N ASN A 133 -20.77 17.08 17.01
CA ASN A 133 -19.85 18.21 17.20
C ASN A 133 -20.42 19.32 18.09
N ARG A 134 -21.74 19.34 18.27
CA ARG A 134 -22.44 20.21 19.22
C ARG A 134 -22.65 19.55 20.59
N GLY A 135 -22.02 18.40 20.84
CA GLY A 135 -22.03 17.72 22.13
C GLY A 135 -22.87 16.45 22.19
N GLY A 136 -23.48 16.01 21.09
CA GLY A 136 -24.18 14.73 21.00
C GLY A 136 -23.28 13.51 21.24
N ARG A 137 -23.88 12.38 21.64
CA ARG A 137 -23.20 11.10 21.90
C ARG A 137 -23.90 9.96 21.19
N LEU A 138 -23.12 9.04 20.61
CA LEU A 138 -23.67 7.99 19.75
C LEU A 138 -23.49 6.61 20.38
N ILE A 139 -24.55 5.81 20.39
CA ILE A 139 -24.48 4.37 20.68
C ILE A 139 -24.85 3.65 19.39
N VAL A 140 -24.08 2.63 19.01
CA VAL A 140 -24.36 1.81 17.82
C VAL A 140 -24.27 0.33 18.17
N SER A 141 -25.08 -0.50 17.51
CA SER A 141 -25.00 -1.95 17.60
C SER A 141 -25.12 -2.61 16.24
N GLY A 142 -24.72 -3.87 16.14
CA GLY A 142 -24.84 -4.64 14.91
C GLY A 142 -23.93 -4.07 13.80
N PRO A 143 -24.16 -4.48 12.55
CA PRO A 143 -23.32 -4.14 11.41
C PRO A 143 -23.53 -2.70 10.92
N ALA A 144 -23.30 -1.74 11.84
CA ALA A 144 -23.58 -0.33 11.68
C ALA A 144 -22.83 0.27 10.49
N GLY A 145 -23.56 0.74 9.48
CA GLY A 145 -22.99 1.35 8.28
C GLY A 145 -22.37 0.38 7.28
N SER A 146 -22.37 -0.93 7.53
CA SER A 146 -21.71 -1.94 6.68
C SER A 146 -22.23 -1.99 5.24
N SER A 147 -23.49 -1.61 5.02
CA SER A 147 -24.16 -1.59 3.70
C SER A 147 -24.22 -0.18 3.10
N SER A 148 -23.54 0.79 3.72
CA SER A 148 -23.48 2.18 3.22
C SER A 148 -22.46 2.33 2.08
N SER A 149 -22.48 3.47 1.37
CA SER A 149 -21.46 3.74 0.35
C SER A 149 -20.06 3.80 0.97
N TYR A 150 -19.02 3.49 0.20
CA TYR A 150 -17.66 3.34 0.72
C TYR A 150 -17.16 4.60 1.45
N GLY A 151 -17.41 5.79 0.89
CA GLY A 151 -17.06 7.06 1.55
C GLY A 151 -17.74 7.23 2.91
N VAL A 152 -19.01 6.80 3.03
CA VAL A 152 -19.74 6.80 4.29
C VAL A 152 -19.17 5.76 5.25
N GLN A 153 -18.79 4.57 4.79
CA GLN A 153 -18.15 3.54 5.63
C GLN A 153 -16.83 4.05 6.23
N GLN A 154 -15.98 4.73 5.47
CA GLN A 154 -14.71 5.28 5.97
C GLN A 154 -14.93 6.41 6.97
N ALA A 155 -15.86 7.30 6.69
CA ALA A 155 -16.18 8.39 7.61
C ALA A 155 -16.87 7.87 8.89
N LEU A 156 -17.73 6.85 8.80
CA LEU A 156 -18.29 6.16 9.97
C LEU A 156 -17.21 5.46 10.79
N ARG A 157 -16.25 4.79 10.17
CA ARG A 157 -15.08 4.20 10.87
C ARG A 157 -14.34 5.24 11.71
N SER A 158 -14.12 6.43 11.16
CA SER A 158 -13.49 7.55 11.87
C SER A 158 -14.38 8.08 13.00
N LEU A 159 -15.65 8.36 12.70
CA LEU A 159 -16.63 8.93 13.63
C LEU A 159 -16.91 8.01 14.82
N LEU A 160 -17.03 6.71 14.58
CA LEU A 160 -17.30 5.69 15.59
C LEU A 160 -16.05 5.28 16.38
N GLY A 161 -14.86 5.51 15.82
CA GLY A 161 -13.60 4.99 16.35
C GLY A 161 -13.47 3.47 16.26
N ALA A 162 -14.40 2.79 15.59
CA ALA A 162 -14.37 1.36 15.36
C ALA A 162 -15.30 0.97 14.20
N TYR A 163 -15.20 -0.27 13.73
CA TYR A 163 -16.12 -0.81 12.72
C TYR A 163 -16.44 -2.28 12.94
N TRP A 164 -17.55 -2.69 12.33
CA TRP A 164 -17.97 -4.09 12.29
C TRP A 164 -17.00 -4.88 11.41
N GLY A 165 -16.27 -5.81 12.04
CA GLY A 165 -15.31 -6.70 11.40
C GLY A 165 -15.95 -8.02 10.99
N PHE A 166 -15.29 -9.13 11.33
CA PHE A 166 -15.74 -10.46 10.95
C PHE A 166 -16.80 -11.01 11.90
N GLN A 167 -17.80 -11.69 11.33
CA GLN A 167 -18.86 -12.38 12.07
C GLN A 167 -18.26 -13.58 12.84
N LEU A 168 -18.77 -13.84 14.04
CA LEU A 168 -18.45 -15.06 14.78
C LEU A 168 -19.19 -16.27 14.17
N GLU A 169 -18.50 -17.41 14.12
CA GLU A 169 -19.08 -18.66 13.63
C GLU A 169 -20.11 -19.28 14.59
N GLN A 170 -20.00 -18.98 15.88
CA GLN A 170 -20.85 -19.50 16.95
C GLN A 170 -21.16 -18.41 17.98
N PRO A 171 -22.33 -18.47 18.66
CA PRO A 171 -22.63 -17.58 19.78
C PRO A 171 -21.57 -17.66 20.88
N ALA A 172 -21.12 -16.51 21.39
CA ALA A 172 -20.11 -16.43 22.43
C ALA A 172 -20.56 -15.50 23.56
N ALA A 173 -20.04 -15.72 24.76
CA ALA A 173 -20.29 -14.84 25.91
C ALA A 173 -19.28 -13.67 25.90
N LEU A 174 -19.66 -12.56 26.52
CA LEU A 174 -18.78 -11.41 26.69
C LEU A 174 -17.88 -11.59 27.92
N GLU A 175 -16.64 -11.11 27.81
CA GLU A 175 -15.68 -11.00 28.91
C GLU A 175 -15.26 -9.53 29.02
N PRO A 176 -15.81 -8.78 30.00
CA PRO A 176 -15.36 -7.42 30.30
C PRO A 176 -13.86 -7.38 30.64
N THR A 177 -13.17 -6.33 30.26
CA THR A 177 -11.75 -6.15 30.64
C THR A 177 -11.63 -5.83 32.14
N SER A 178 -10.50 -6.12 32.79
CA SER A 178 -10.32 -5.94 34.25
C SER A 178 -10.52 -4.49 34.73
N ASP A 179 -10.30 -3.51 33.85
CA ASP A 179 -10.57 -2.09 34.12
C ASP A 179 -12.06 -1.73 33.94
N ALA A 180 -12.81 -2.52 33.17
CA ALA A 180 -14.24 -2.35 32.91
C ALA A 180 -15.13 -3.16 33.87
N SER A 181 -14.67 -4.32 34.36
CA SER A 181 -15.43 -5.18 35.28
C SER A 181 -15.65 -4.56 36.67
N GLN A 182 -14.84 -3.55 37.05
CA GLN A 182 -15.06 -2.75 38.26
C GLN A 182 -15.95 -1.51 38.04
N ALA A 183 -16.32 -1.16 36.80
CA ALA A 183 -16.94 0.14 36.49
C ALA A 183 -18.14 0.12 35.50
N TRP A 184 -18.38 -0.94 34.74
CA TRP A 184 -19.40 -0.94 33.66
C TRP A 184 -20.53 -1.94 33.88
N VAL A 185 -20.23 -3.23 34.02
CA VAL A 185 -21.24 -4.30 34.07
C VAL A 185 -20.75 -5.43 34.97
N ASN A 186 -21.64 -6.02 35.78
CA ASN A 186 -21.35 -7.18 36.62
C ASN A 186 -21.20 -8.46 35.77
N GLU A 187 -20.13 -9.24 35.98
CA GLU A 187 -19.85 -10.48 35.24
C GLU A 187 -21.00 -11.50 35.29
N ALA A 188 -21.77 -11.52 36.38
CA ALA A 188 -22.93 -12.41 36.52
C ALA A 188 -24.04 -12.12 35.49
N GLU A 189 -24.19 -10.86 35.07
CA GLU A 189 -25.23 -10.39 34.15
C GLU A 189 -24.85 -10.53 32.66
N THR A 190 -23.59 -10.86 32.36
CA THR A 190 -23.03 -10.91 30.98
C THR A 190 -22.62 -12.31 30.53
N SER A 191 -22.95 -13.33 31.32
CA SER A 191 -22.63 -14.74 31.05
C SER A 191 -23.42 -15.38 29.89
N SER A 192 -24.42 -14.68 29.34
CA SER A 192 -25.24 -15.16 28.24
C SER A 192 -24.49 -15.14 26.91
N GLN A 193 -24.62 -16.20 26.12
CA GLN A 193 -24.04 -16.26 24.77
C GLN A 193 -24.92 -15.48 23.78
N VAL A 194 -24.29 -14.75 22.88
CA VAL A 194 -24.96 -14.03 21.79
C VAL A 194 -24.14 -14.17 20.51
N LEU A 195 -24.82 -14.18 19.36
CA LEU A 195 -24.13 -14.13 18.07
C LEU A 195 -23.72 -12.68 17.77
N GLY A 196 -22.43 -12.48 17.52
CA GLY A 196 -21.86 -11.16 17.26
C GLY A 196 -20.74 -11.19 16.23
N ALA A 197 -19.95 -10.12 16.20
CA ALA A 197 -18.79 -9.95 15.36
C ALA A 197 -17.65 -9.26 16.12
N ALA A 198 -16.45 -9.33 15.55
CA ALA A 198 -15.34 -8.51 16.00
C ALA A 198 -15.62 -7.02 15.77
N VAL A 199 -15.46 -6.19 16.79
CA VAL A 199 -15.52 -4.72 16.63
C VAL A 199 -14.10 -4.18 16.56
N ILE A 200 -13.64 -3.83 15.36
CA ILE A 200 -12.23 -3.48 15.13
C ILE A 200 -12.01 -2.00 15.46
N PRO A 201 -11.17 -1.65 16.46
CA PRO A 201 -10.86 -0.27 16.80
C PRO A 201 -10.06 0.41 15.66
N ASN A 202 -10.33 1.70 15.42
CA ASN A 202 -9.81 2.46 14.28
C ASN A 202 -8.95 3.69 14.68
N GLY A 203 -8.44 3.76 15.92
CA GLY A 203 -7.60 4.89 16.35
C GLY A 203 -7.13 4.83 17.80
N LEU A 204 -6.23 5.75 18.17
CA LEU A 204 -5.64 5.84 19.52
C LEU A 204 -6.64 6.22 20.63
N SER A 205 -7.79 6.80 20.26
CA SER A 205 -8.87 7.15 21.19
C SER A 205 -9.83 5.99 21.46
N SER A 206 -9.67 4.87 20.75
CA SER A 206 -10.52 3.69 20.84
C SER A 206 -10.07 2.79 21.97
N GLN A 207 -10.98 2.44 22.87
CA GLN A 207 -10.71 1.57 24.01
C GLN A 207 -11.59 0.33 23.94
N ILE A 208 -11.00 -0.84 24.16
CA ILE A 208 -11.72 -2.12 24.22
C ILE A 208 -12.17 -2.33 25.67
N VAL A 209 -13.49 -2.47 25.89
CA VAL A 209 -14.05 -2.65 27.25
C VAL A 209 -14.68 -4.02 27.46
N ALA A 210 -14.94 -4.76 26.39
CA ALA A 210 -15.25 -6.19 26.46
C ALA A 210 -14.72 -6.92 25.23
N THR A 211 -14.46 -8.20 25.44
CA THR A 211 -13.95 -9.14 24.44
C THR A 211 -14.83 -10.38 24.38
N TRP A 212 -14.75 -11.16 23.31
CA TRP A 212 -15.45 -12.43 23.20
C TRP A 212 -14.70 -13.53 23.96
N LYS A 213 -15.40 -14.19 24.89
CA LYS A 213 -14.84 -15.26 25.71
C LYS A 213 -14.58 -16.51 24.86
N ASN A 214 -13.38 -17.09 25.00
CA ASN A 214 -12.95 -18.29 24.28
C ASN A 214 -12.97 -18.21 22.74
N VAL A 215 -12.98 -17.00 22.17
CA VAL A 215 -12.80 -16.80 20.73
C VAL A 215 -11.35 -16.40 20.48
N ALA A 216 -10.60 -17.28 19.81
CA ALA A 216 -9.21 -16.98 19.44
C ALA A 216 -9.20 -15.92 18.33
N GLY A 217 -8.44 -14.84 18.53
CA GLY A 217 -8.22 -13.83 17.49
C GLY A 217 -7.49 -14.42 16.27
N ASN A 218 -7.86 -13.98 15.08
CA ASN A 218 -7.26 -14.36 13.79
C ASN A 218 -5.88 -13.70 13.53
N GLY A 219 -5.16 -13.30 14.57
CA GLY A 219 -3.80 -12.73 14.47
C GLY A 219 -3.73 -11.21 14.20
N TRP A 220 -4.87 -10.52 14.14
CA TRP A 220 -4.96 -9.08 13.84
C TRP A 220 -4.79 -8.14 15.05
N PHE A 221 -4.84 -8.66 16.28
CA PHE A 221 -4.75 -7.85 17.49
C PHE A 221 -3.37 -8.05 18.13
N GLU A 222 -2.56 -6.98 18.17
CA GLU A 222 -1.27 -7.01 18.87
C GLU A 222 -1.47 -7.32 20.36
N PRO A 223 -0.59 -8.12 20.99
CA PRO A 223 -0.58 -8.28 22.44
C PRO A 223 -0.25 -6.93 23.09
N SER A 224 -1.14 -6.40 23.92
CA SER A 224 -0.77 -5.30 24.82
C SER A 224 0.23 -5.79 25.86
N GLU A 225 1.14 -4.92 26.30
CA GLU A 225 2.20 -5.19 27.29
C GLU A 225 1.68 -5.68 28.67
N THR A 226 0.37 -5.84 28.86
CA THR A 226 -0.28 -6.19 30.13
C THR A 226 -0.69 -7.66 30.26
N GLY A 227 -0.34 -8.54 29.30
CA GLY A 227 -0.43 -9.99 29.51
C GLY A 227 -1.84 -10.60 29.44
N SER A 228 -2.78 -9.99 28.71
CA SER A 228 -4.02 -10.66 28.30
C SER A 228 -3.90 -11.13 26.85
N GLY A 229 -4.12 -12.43 26.60
CA GLY A 229 -3.93 -13.06 25.29
C GLY A 229 -4.83 -12.50 24.17
N ASN A 230 -4.65 -13.05 22.96
CA ASN A 230 -5.31 -12.73 21.69
C ASN A 230 -6.86 -12.79 21.77
N ARG A 231 -7.48 -11.75 22.32
CA ARG A 231 -8.93 -11.64 22.60
C ARG A 231 -9.61 -10.79 21.53
N VAL A 232 -10.67 -11.32 20.91
CA VAL A 232 -11.45 -10.60 19.89
C VAL A 232 -12.30 -9.50 20.56
N PRO A 233 -12.17 -8.21 20.19
CA PRO A 233 -12.95 -7.15 20.79
C PRO A 233 -14.44 -7.27 20.46
N ALA A 234 -15.27 -7.06 21.46
CA ALA A 234 -16.72 -7.14 21.37
C ALA A 234 -17.41 -5.81 21.66
N VAL A 235 -16.79 -4.96 22.49
CA VAL A 235 -17.27 -3.60 22.76
C VAL A 235 -16.10 -2.63 22.70
N VAL A 236 -16.23 -1.63 21.84
CA VAL A 236 -15.24 -0.56 21.65
C VAL A 236 -15.88 0.79 21.89
N ILE A 237 -15.14 1.68 22.55
CA ILE A 237 -15.63 2.99 22.96
C ILE A 237 -14.65 4.09 22.58
N THR A 238 -15.17 5.30 22.43
CA THR A 238 -14.39 6.55 22.41
C THR A 238 -14.96 7.51 23.46
N GLU A 239 -14.44 8.75 23.55
CA GLU A 239 -15.07 9.80 24.38
C GLU A 239 -16.54 10.05 23.98
N ARG A 240 -16.87 9.85 22.70
CA ARG A 240 -18.15 10.28 22.12
C ARG A 240 -19.04 9.13 21.64
N THR A 241 -18.52 7.91 21.59
CA THR A 241 -19.22 6.75 21.02
C THR A 241 -19.10 5.49 21.86
N THR A 242 -20.11 4.62 21.76
CA THR A 242 -20.08 3.22 22.24
C THR A 242 -20.55 2.29 21.12
N PHE A 243 -19.75 1.28 20.78
CA PHE A 243 -20.08 0.29 19.74
C PHE A 243 -20.24 -1.09 20.37
N LEU A 244 -21.47 -1.65 20.30
CA LEU A 244 -21.82 -2.99 20.74
C LEU A 244 -21.74 -4.01 19.58
N GLY A 245 -20.89 -5.04 19.72
CA GLY A 245 -20.54 -6.00 18.66
C GLY A 245 -21.54 -7.11 18.36
N TRP A 246 -22.81 -6.96 18.70
CA TRP A 246 -23.85 -7.96 18.41
C TRP A 246 -25.10 -7.31 17.85
N HIS A 247 -25.97 -8.13 17.25
CA HIS A 247 -27.29 -7.68 16.83
C HIS A 247 -28.16 -7.47 18.07
N TRP A 248 -28.57 -6.23 18.28
CA TRP A 248 -29.42 -5.86 19.40
C TRP A 248 -30.84 -6.41 19.21
N GLY A 249 -31.41 -7.01 20.26
CA GLY A 249 -32.75 -7.59 20.19
C GLY A 249 -32.84 -8.94 19.49
N ASP A 250 -31.71 -9.55 19.13
CA ASP A 250 -31.67 -10.92 18.59
C ASP A 250 -32.49 -11.89 19.46
N PRO A 251 -33.42 -12.68 18.89
CA PRO A 251 -34.14 -13.71 19.63
C PRO A 251 -33.24 -14.70 20.37
N GLY A 252 -32.01 -14.91 19.89
CA GLY A 252 -31.00 -15.73 20.55
C GLY A 252 -30.29 -15.08 21.76
N SER A 253 -30.46 -13.78 22.00
CA SER A 253 -29.81 -13.05 23.10
C SER A 253 -30.70 -12.96 24.35
N ALA A 254 -30.08 -13.02 25.53
CA ALA A 254 -30.78 -12.77 26.79
C ALA A 254 -31.19 -11.29 26.91
N VAL A 255 -32.42 -11.02 27.37
CA VAL A 255 -32.95 -9.65 27.56
C VAL A 255 -32.09 -8.84 28.51
N THR A 256 -31.56 -9.49 29.53
CA THR A 256 -30.67 -8.90 30.52
C THR A 256 -29.34 -8.44 29.93
N LEU A 257 -28.82 -9.14 28.89
CA LEU A 257 -27.55 -8.77 28.25
C LEU A 257 -27.67 -7.40 27.58
N ASP A 258 -28.67 -7.28 26.70
CA ASP A 258 -28.98 -6.04 25.99
C ASP A 258 -29.24 -4.92 27.01
N SER A 259 -30.24 -5.09 27.88
CA SER A 259 -30.67 -4.02 28.79
C SER A 259 -29.58 -3.55 29.76
N THR A 260 -28.67 -4.43 30.20
CA THR A 260 -27.54 -4.05 31.05
C THR A 260 -26.47 -3.28 30.27
N TRP A 261 -26.10 -3.72 29.06
CA TRP A 261 -25.07 -3.02 28.27
C TRP A 261 -25.52 -1.65 27.78
N LEU A 262 -26.80 -1.48 27.43
CA LEU A 262 -27.30 -0.15 27.06
C LEU A 262 -27.37 0.80 28.25
N ARG A 263 -27.77 0.33 29.44
CA ARG A 263 -27.73 1.15 30.66
C ARG A 263 -26.30 1.57 31.02
N ALA A 264 -25.34 0.66 30.89
CA ALA A 264 -23.92 0.97 31.09
C ALA A 264 -23.42 2.02 30.07
N ALA A 265 -23.76 1.85 28.79
CA ALA A 265 -23.41 2.81 27.74
C ALA A 265 -24.04 4.20 27.96
N LEU A 266 -25.30 4.25 28.43
CA LEU A 266 -25.97 5.51 28.75
C LEU A 266 -25.38 6.18 30.00
N GLY A 267 -25.06 5.39 31.04
CA GLY A 267 -24.40 5.87 32.26
C GLY A 267 -23.06 6.55 32.01
N ARG A 268 -22.33 6.17 30.95
CA ARG A 268 -21.11 6.86 30.50
C ARG A 268 -21.39 8.27 29.98
N HIS A 269 -22.57 8.48 29.40
CA HIS A 269 -22.93 9.71 28.72
C HIS A 269 -23.79 10.66 29.59
N GLY A 270 -24.33 10.19 30.71
CA GLY A 270 -25.04 11.01 31.70
C GLY A 270 -25.73 10.18 32.79
N ASP A 271 -26.42 10.84 33.73
CA ASP A 271 -27.09 10.18 34.86
C ASP A 271 -28.46 9.59 34.44
N VAL A 272 -28.51 8.27 34.33
CA VAL A 272 -29.69 7.49 33.90
C VAL A 272 -30.83 7.53 34.92
N THR A 273 -30.55 7.85 36.20
CA THR A 273 -31.60 7.93 37.24
C THR A 273 -32.61 9.07 37.00
N SER A 274 -32.23 10.08 36.21
CA SER A 274 -33.11 11.19 35.82
C SER A 274 -34.13 10.85 34.72
N MET A 275 -34.08 9.66 34.13
CA MET A 275 -34.95 9.25 33.02
C MET A 275 -36.28 8.60 33.46
N SER A 276 -36.41 8.24 34.75
CA SER A 276 -37.57 7.51 35.29
C SER A 276 -38.83 8.36 35.52
N GLU A 277 -38.76 9.70 35.43
CA GLU A 277 -39.89 10.59 35.78
C GLU A 277 -40.64 11.22 34.57
N ALA A 278 -40.27 10.92 33.32
CA ALA A 278 -40.91 11.51 32.15
C ALA A 278 -41.87 10.56 31.40
N ALA A 279 -43.09 10.50 31.94
CA ALA A 279 -44.41 10.28 31.30
C ALA A 279 -44.62 9.31 30.10
N SER A 280 -45.61 8.43 30.30
CA SER A 280 -46.30 7.54 29.36
C SER A 280 -46.77 8.17 28.02
N PRO A 281 -46.90 7.40 26.93
CA PRO A 281 -47.37 7.93 25.65
C PRO A 281 -48.91 7.99 25.62
N SER A 282 -49.47 9.05 25.03
CA SER A 282 -50.86 9.10 24.57
C SER A 282 -50.96 9.83 23.22
N PRO A 283 -51.90 9.43 22.34
CA PRO A 283 -51.84 9.77 20.93
C PRO A 283 -52.72 10.97 20.53
N SER A 284 -52.33 11.63 19.44
CA SER A 284 -53.14 12.50 18.55
C SER A 284 -53.51 13.90 19.06
N ALA A 285 -53.08 14.94 18.33
CA ALA A 285 -53.97 15.81 17.51
C ALA A 285 -53.27 17.13 17.14
N SER A 286 -53.39 17.45 15.84
CA SER A 286 -53.35 18.77 15.20
C SER A 286 -53.53 20.00 16.10
N GLN A 287 -52.61 20.97 16.00
CA GLN A 287 -52.93 22.39 15.92
C GLN A 287 -51.69 23.23 15.58
N SER A 288 -51.82 24.05 14.53
CA SER A 288 -50.91 25.14 14.17
C SER A 288 -50.83 26.20 15.27
N PRO A 289 -49.75 26.99 15.33
CA PRO A 289 -49.98 28.40 15.62
C PRO A 289 -49.19 29.39 14.76
N GLN A 290 -49.83 30.55 14.70
CA GLN A 290 -49.51 31.78 14.00
C GLN A 290 -48.19 32.42 14.44
N ALA A 291 -47.64 33.21 13.53
CA ALA A 291 -46.59 34.18 13.77
C ALA A 291 -47.00 35.27 14.76
N SER A 292 -46.04 35.74 15.55
CA SER A 292 -45.91 37.17 15.85
C SER A 292 -44.46 37.53 16.21
N PHE A 293 -43.99 38.59 15.56
CA PHE A 293 -42.68 39.21 15.67
C PHE A 293 -42.49 39.93 17.01
N SER A 294 -41.25 40.00 17.49
CA SER A 294 -40.69 41.21 18.10
C SER A 294 -39.16 41.19 17.98
N ALA A 295 -38.64 42.32 17.50
CA ALA A 295 -37.25 42.54 17.15
C ALA A 295 -36.45 43.15 18.31
N GLU A 296 -35.17 42.80 18.43
CA GLU A 296 -34.14 43.69 18.97
C GLU A 296 -32.75 43.27 18.44
N SER A 297 -32.02 44.25 17.89
CA SER A 297 -30.64 44.14 17.38
C SER A 297 -29.67 44.91 18.31
N PRO A 298 -28.37 45.04 17.99
CA PRO A 298 -27.30 44.10 18.31
C PRO A 298 -26.22 44.75 19.21
N ARG A 299 -25.35 43.95 19.87
CA ARG A 299 -24.05 44.44 20.35
C ARG A 299 -22.91 43.47 20.06
N THR A 300 -21.95 44.03 19.33
CA THR A 300 -20.60 43.62 18.96
C THR A 300 -19.73 43.09 20.10
N ALA A 301 -18.97 42.02 19.83
CA ALA A 301 -17.75 41.67 20.57
C ALA A 301 -16.67 41.19 19.60
N THR A 302 -15.51 41.83 19.71
CA THR A 302 -14.28 41.72 18.92
C THR A 302 -13.52 40.40 19.12
N PRO A 303 -12.71 39.94 18.14
CA PRO A 303 -11.95 38.70 18.21
C PRO A 303 -10.59 38.88 18.92
N VAL A 304 -10.19 37.86 19.68
CA VAL A 304 -8.85 37.71 20.27
C VAL A 304 -7.91 37.06 19.22
N PRO A 305 -6.70 37.58 18.97
CA PRO A 305 -5.79 37.06 17.94
C PRO A 305 -5.00 35.83 18.41
N ILE A 306 -4.93 34.82 17.54
CA ILE A 306 -4.14 33.59 17.67
C ILE A 306 -2.71 33.87 17.17
N ALA A 307 -1.71 33.57 17.99
CA ALA A 307 -0.29 33.67 17.63
C ALA A 307 0.16 32.51 16.72
N PRO A 308 1.12 32.72 15.79
CA PRO A 308 1.61 31.70 14.87
C PRO A 308 2.63 30.78 15.56
N GLY A 309 2.30 29.49 15.68
CA GLY A 309 3.24 28.45 16.11
C GLY A 309 4.03 27.88 14.92
N SER A 310 5.36 27.81 15.07
CA SER A 310 6.26 27.07 14.17
C SER A 310 5.84 25.60 14.04
N PRO A 311 6.13 24.94 12.90
CA PRO A 311 5.71 23.56 12.66
C PRO A 311 6.44 22.61 13.62
N ALA A 312 5.71 22.09 14.60
CA ALA A 312 6.18 20.99 15.43
C ALA A 312 6.19 19.72 14.59
N SER A 313 7.37 19.17 14.35
CA SER A 313 7.58 17.78 13.95
C SER A 313 6.80 16.87 14.90
N ARG A 314 5.75 16.23 14.37
CA ARG A 314 4.89 15.29 15.11
C ARG A 314 5.75 14.10 15.55
N PRO A 315 5.75 13.68 16.83
CA PRO A 315 6.48 12.48 17.25
C PRO A 315 5.88 11.25 16.57
N LEU A 316 6.73 10.39 16.01
CA LEU A 316 6.34 9.07 15.49
C LEU A 316 5.82 8.18 16.65
N PRO A 317 4.86 7.28 16.39
CA PRO A 317 4.36 6.32 17.38
C PRO A 317 5.47 5.35 17.86
N PRO A 318 5.25 4.61 18.96
CA PRO A 318 6.21 3.61 19.44
C PRO A 318 6.54 2.62 18.32
N SER A 319 7.83 2.32 18.20
CA SER A 319 8.51 1.79 17.02
C SER A 319 8.03 0.40 16.58
N ALA A 320 7.40 0.33 15.40
CA ALA A 320 7.30 -0.86 14.57
C ALA A 320 8.49 -0.93 13.60
N ASP A 321 8.91 -2.14 13.18
CA ASP A 321 9.95 -2.32 12.17
C ASP A 321 9.55 -1.52 10.92
N PRO A 322 10.39 -0.61 10.39
CA PRO A 322 10.04 0.12 9.17
C PRO A 322 9.76 -0.79 7.97
N ALA A 323 10.25 -2.04 7.97
CA ALA A 323 9.86 -3.06 6.98
C ALA A 323 8.36 -3.40 7.00
N GLU A 324 7.71 -3.22 8.15
CA GLU A 324 6.31 -3.55 8.39
C GLU A 324 5.40 -2.31 8.28
N GLN A 325 5.94 -1.17 7.88
CA GLN A 325 5.19 0.08 7.72
C GLN A 325 4.67 0.24 6.30
N VAL A 326 3.48 0.84 6.17
CA VAL A 326 2.92 1.28 4.89
C VAL A 326 2.97 2.79 4.87
N ALA A 327 3.42 3.37 3.75
CA ALA A 327 3.41 4.81 3.61
C ALA A 327 1.95 5.33 3.69
N PRO A 328 1.67 6.30 4.57
CA PRO A 328 0.33 6.86 4.69
C PRO A 328 -0.07 7.58 3.40
N ALA A 329 -1.37 7.83 3.27
CA ALA A 329 -1.89 8.50 2.09
C ALA A 329 -1.24 9.88 1.89
N GLY A 330 -0.80 10.18 0.66
CA GLY A 330 -0.15 11.45 0.33
C GLY A 330 -1.09 12.66 0.38
N VAL A 331 -2.39 12.44 0.14
CA VAL A 331 -3.45 13.43 0.28
C VAL A 331 -4.66 12.76 0.93
N PRO A 332 -4.88 12.90 2.24
CA PRO A 332 -6.10 12.44 2.88
C PRO A 332 -7.24 13.39 2.50
N VAL A 333 -8.03 13.02 1.49
CA VAL A 333 -9.25 13.75 1.14
C VAL A 333 -10.42 13.14 1.93
N GLU A 334 -10.91 13.90 2.90
CA GLU A 334 -12.07 13.57 3.72
C GLU A 334 -13.14 14.65 3.58
N MET A 335 -14.40 14.31 3.83
CA MET A 335 -15.48 15.30 3.82
C MET A 335 -15.21 16.38 4.88
N SER A 336 -15.10 17.64 4.46
CA SER A 336 -14.80 18.75 5.36
C SER A 336 -15.07 20.10 4.70
N SER A 337 -15.51 21.08 5.50
CA SER A 337 -15.62 22.49 5.10
C SER A 337 -14.34 23.30 5.38
N LEU A 338 -13.29 22.68 5.91
CA LEU A 338 -12.01 23.35 6.17
C LEU A 338 -11.38 23.88 4.88
N PRO A 339 -10.63 24.99 4.90
CA PRO A 339 -9.96 25.52 3.71
C PRO A 339 -9.10 24.46 3.00
N ILE A 340 -9.17 24.42 1.67
CA ILE A 340 -8.22 23.69 0.84
C ILE A 340 -7.06 24.64 0.54
N THR A 341 -5.86 24.29 0.99
CA THR A 341 -4.65 25.06 0.67
C THR A 341 -4.29 24.92 -0.80
N THR A 342 -3.49 25.86 -1.34
CA THR A 342 -3.05 25.81 -2.74
C THR A 342 -2.32 24.50 -3.07
N LEU A 343 -1.50 23.98 -2.14
CA LEU A 343 -0.77 22.73 -2.35
C LEU A 343 -1.70 21.51 -2.36
N GLU A 344 -2.69 21.48 -1.46
CA GLU A 344 -3.72 20.43 -1.45
C GLU A 344 -4.56 20.47 -2.73
N ALA A 345 -4.98 21.66 -3.18
CA ALA A 345 -5.75 21.79 -4.42
C ALA A 345 -4.98 21.29 -5.64
N ILE A 346 -3.68 21.60 -5.74
CA ILE A 346 -2.81 21.10 -6.82
C ILE A 346 -2.69 19.57 -6.74
N ALA A 347 -2.45 19.02 -5.55
CA ALA A 347 -2.28 17.58 -5.37
C ALA A 347 -3.57 16.80 -5.62
N MET A 348 -4.72 17.33 -5.19
CA MET A 348 -6.04 16.77 -5.46
C MET A 348 -6.35 16.76 -6.96
N ARG A 349 -6.12 17.88 -7.65
CA ARG A 349 -6.35 17.98 -9.10
C ARG A 349 -5.47 17.00 -9.86
N GLN A 350 -4.18 16.94 -9.54
CA GLN A 350 -3.24 16.01 -10.19
C GLN A 350 -3.64 14.55 -9.95
N GLU A 351 -4.07 14.19 -8.74
CA GLU A 351 -4.54 12.82 -8.47
C GLU A 351 -5.77 12.47 -9.29
N LEU A 352 -6.73 13.38 -9.40
CA LEU A 352 -7.94 13.12 -10.19
C LEU A 352 -7.62 13.01 -11.68
N GLU A 353 -6.77 13.88 -12.21
CA GLU A 353 -6.27 13.81 -13.59
C GLU A 353 -5.57 12.47 -13.85
N ASN A 354 -4.67 12.04 -12.95
CA ASN A 354 -3.98 10.76 -13.08
C ASN A 354 -4.95 9.56 -12.97
N LEU A 355 -5.95 9.63 -12.09
CA LEU A 355 -6.95 8.56 -11.94
C LEU A 355 -7.84 8.42 -13.18
N ILE A 356 -8.26 9.55 -13.77
CA ILE A 356 -8.97 9.55 -15.06
C ILE A 356 -8.09 8.91 -16.12
N GLY A 357 -6.82 9.31 -16.21
CA GLY A 357 -5.88 8.74 -17.17
C GLY A 357 -5.66 7.22 -17.01
N ARG A 358 -5.52 6.73 -15.77
CA ARG A 358 -5.40 5.29 -15.48
C ARG A 358 -6.66 4.52 -15.87
N PHE A 359 -7.83 5.09 -15.58
CA PHE A 359 -9.11 4.51 -15.96
C PHE A 359 -9.24 4.41 -17.49
N GLU A 360 -8.92 5.48 -18.21
CA GLU A 360 -8.93 5.51 -19.67
C GLU A 360 -7.93 4.50 -20.26
N SER A 361 -6.72 4.42 -19.69
CA SER A 361 -5.70 3.44 -20.08
C SER A 361 -6.22 2.00 -19.94
N ALA A 362 -6.80 1.67 -18.79
CA ALA A 362 -7.39 0.35 -18.55
C ALA A 362 -8.52 0.06 -19.54
N LEU A 363 -9.42 1.01 -19.77
CA LEU A 363 -10.54 0.86 -20.69
C LEU A 363 -10.07 0.65 -22.13
N LEU A 364 -9.05 1.38 -22.56
CA LEU A 364 -8.44 1.24 -23.89
C LEU A 364 -7.80 -0.14 -24.07
N SER A 365 -7.01 -0.60 -23.10
CA SER A 365 -6.45 -1.96 -23.13
C SER A 365 -7.55 -3.02 -23.18
N ALA A 366 -8.66 -2.83 -22.46
CA ALA A 366 -9.80 -3.73 -22.44
C ALA A 366 -10.53 -3.80 -23.78
N ASN A 367 -10.77 -2.64 -24.41
CA ASN A 367 -11.58 -2.52 -25.62
C ASN A 367 -10.79 -2.91 -26.89
N SER A 368 -9.48 -2.68 -26.90
CA SER A 368 -8.61 -2.99 -28.04
C SER A 368 -8.22 -4.46 -28.17
N ALA A 369 -8.61 -5.32 -27.21
CA ALA A 369 -8.18 -6.73 -27.15
C ALA A 369 -8.41 -7.51 -28.46
N ASN A 370 -9.45 -7.16 -29.23
CA ASN A 370 -9.83 -7.82 -30.48
C ASN A 370 -9.50 -7.00 -31.75
N SER A 371 -8.87 -5.84 -31.63
CA SER A 371 -8.49 -5.01 -32.79
C SER A 371 -7.32 -5.59 -33.58
N SER A 372 -7.13 -5.14 -34.83
CA SER A 372 -6.01 -5.58 -35.65
C SER A 372 -4.67 -5.14 -35.04
N ILE A 373 -3.65 -6.00 -35.18
CA ILE A 373 -2.25 -5.65 -34.87
C ILE A 373 -1.63 -4.84 -36.03
N SER A 374 -2.11 -5.06 -37.26
CA SER A 374 -1.63 -4.34 -38.44
C SER A 374 -2.31 -2.98 -38.56
N LEU A 375 -1.54 -1.92 -38.36
CA LEU A 375 -2.01 -0.54 -38.55
C LEU A 375 -2.42 -0.24 -40.00
N ARG A 376 -2.03 -1.09 -40.97
CA ARG A 376 -2.39 -0.98 -42.38
C ARG A 376 -3.78 -1.53 -42.70
N ASP A 377 -4.35 -2.36 -41.83
CA ASP A 377 -5.68 -2.93 -42.03
C ASP A 377 -6.78 -1.90 -41.73
N VAL A 378 -6.41 -0.74 -41.18
CA VAL A 378 -7.32 0.36 -40.84
C VAL A 378 -7.39 1.36 -42.01
N GLU A 379 -8.58 1.57 -42.57
CA GLU A 379 -8.80 2.59 -43.61
C GLU A 379 -8.57 3.99 -43.01
N SER A 380 -7.90 4.87 -43.76
CA SER A 380 -7.79 6.29 -43.37
C SER A 380 -9.17 6.94 -43.47
N ALA A 381 -9.58 7.71 -42.47
CA ALA A 381 -10.77 8.55 -42.57
C ALA A 381 -10.59 9.56 -43.72
N GLU A 382 -11.19 9.27 -44.89
CA GLU A 382 -11.16 10.17 -46.03
C GLU A 382 -11.95 11.47 -45.73
N ASP A 383 -11.37 12.60 -46.12
CA ASP A 383 -12.01 13.89 -46.42
C ASP A 383 -12.57 14.82 -45.31
N ASN A 384 -12.49 14.49 -44.03
CA ASN A 384 -12.78 15.49 -42.97
C ASN A 384 -11.49 16.06 -42.40
N ASN A 385 -11.01 17.15 -42.99
CA ASN A 385 -9.87 17.93 -42.51
C ASN A 385 -10.38 19.03 -41.56
N PRO A 386 -10.50 18.81 -40.23
CA PRO A 386 -10.80 19.91 -39.32
C PRO A 386 -9.65 20.89 -39.35
N ASP A 387 -9.95 22.19 -39.40
CA ASP A 387 -8.93 23.23 -39.34
C ASP A 387 -8.08 23.02 -38.07
N VAL A 388 -6.78 23.30 -38.10
CA VAL A 388 -5.91 23.14 -36.91
C VAL A 388 -6.43 24.01 -35.76
N ASN A 389 -7.12 25.11 -36.09
CA ASN A 389 -7.86 25.93 -35.13
C ASN A 389 -9.14 25.27 -34.63
N GLU A 390 -9.84 24.46 -35.43
CA GLU A 390 -11.04 23.72 -35.01
C GLU A 390 -10.69 22.61 -34.00
N VAL A 391 -9.58 21.89 -34.18
CA VAL A 391 -9.11 20.90 -33.18
C VAL A 391 -8.69 21.58 -31.87
N LEU A 392 -8.17 22.80 -31.93
CA LEU A 392 -7.83 23.62 -30.76
C LEU A 392 -9.05 24.26 -30.08
N THR A 393 -10.21 24.36 -30.77
CA THR A 393 -11.46 24.91 -30.21
C THR A 393 -12.52 23.86 -29.88
N ALA A 394 -12.51 22.70 -30.54
CA ALA A 394 -13.41 21.57 -30.29
C ALA A 394 -13.15 20.88 -28.94
N SER A 395 -12.01 21.18 -28.30
CA SER A 395 -11.70 20.78 -26.93
C SER A 395 -12.61 21.44 -25.88
N ALA A 396 -13.48 22.38 -26.27
CA ALA A 396 -14.50 22.97 -25.38
C ALA A 396 -15.88 22.33 -25.54
N ASP A 397 -16.10 21.47 -26.55
CA ASP A 397 -17.43 20.96 -26.88
C ASP A 397 -17.33 19.61 -27.63
N SER A 398 -16.85 18.56 -26.94
CA SER A 398 -16.84 17.19 -27.51
C SER A 398 -18.07 16.41 -27.06
N THR A 399 -19.21 16.70 -27.69
CA THR A 399 -20.32 15.75 -27.79
C THR A 399 -20.38 15.23 -29.23
N ILE A 400 -19.89 14.01 -29.46
CA ILE A 400 -20.12 13.26 -30.71
C ILE A 400 -20.78 11.92 -30.38
N PRO A 401 -21.78 11.46 -31.15
CA PRO A 401 -22.64 10.34 -30.78
C PRO A 401 -22.00 9.00 -31.14
N THR A 402 -21.80 8.13 -30.14
CA THR A 402 -21.39 6.73 -30.32
C THR A 402 -22.58 5.79 -30.22
N GLU A 403 -22.92 5.09 -31.30
CA GLU A 403 -23.68 3.84 -31.24
C GLU A 403 -22.72 2.65 -30.98
N ALA A 404 -23.12 1.83 -29.98
CA ALA A 404 -22.76 0.42 -29.74
C ALA A 404 -21.42 0.02 -29.07
N ALA A 405 -21.21 0.40 -27.79
CA ALA A 405 -20.93 -0.50 -26.61
C ALA A 405 -20.49 0.28 -25.35
N PRO A 406 -20.70 -0.28 -24.13
CA PRO A 406 -21.77 0.15 -23.21
C PRO A 406 -21.66 1.62 -22.77
N SER A 407 -22.78 2.34 -22.86
CA SER A 407 -22.95 3.78 -22.63
C SER A 407 -22.57 4.33 -21.24
N SER A 408 -22.17 3.50 -20.27
CA SER A 408 -21.86 3.95 -18.89
C SER A 408 -20.40 4.36 -18.67
N ALA A 409 -19.42 3.72 -19.35
CA ALA A 409 -18.00 3.97 -19.10
C ALA A 409 -17.55 5.33 -19.66
N ASN A 410 -17.94 5.66 -20.89
CA ASN A 410 -17.65 6.98 -21.49
C ASN A 410 -18.35 8.11 -20.73
N GLY A 411 -19.60 7.89 -20.26
CA GLY A 411 -20.31 8.84 -19.41
C GLY A 411 -19.61 9.06 -18.06
N THR A 412 -18.97 8.02 -17.50
CA THR A 412 -18.20 8.13 -16.25
C THR A 412 -16.96 9.01 -16.43
N VAL A 413 -16.24 8.85 -17.53
CA VAL A 413 -15.07 9.69 -17.86
C VAL A 413 -15.49 11.15 -18.02
N GLN A 414 -16.58 11.41 -18.76
CA GLN A 414 -17.10 12.76 -18.95
C GLN A 414 -17.52 13.42 -17.62
N GLU A 415 -18.23 12.71 -16.73
CA GLU A 415 -18.60 13.23 -15.40
C GLU A 415 -17.35 13.56 -14.57
N ALA A 416 -16.33 12.71 -14.59
CA ALA A 416 -15.09 12.95 -13.85
C ALA A 416 -14.27 14.12 -14.43
N GLN A 417 -14.21 14.27 -15.75
CA GLN A 417 -13.55 15.40 -16.42
C GLN A 417 -14.26 16.72 -16.11
N GLN A 418 -15.60 16.74 -16.13
CA GLN A 418 -16.37 17.91 -15.73
C GLN A 418 -16.06 18.33 -14.29
N ILE A 419 -16.02 17.37 -13.36
CA ILE A 419 -15.63 17.64 -11.97
C ILE A 419 -14.20 18.21 -11.89
N LEU A 420 -13.26 17.69 -12.68
CA LEU A 420 -11.88 18.18 -12.73
C LEU A 420 -11.82 19.65 -13.19
N GLU A 421 -12.63 20.03 -14.17
CA GLU A 421 -12.72 21.40 -14.72
C GLU A 421 -13.40 22.38 -13.76
N GLU A 422 -14.45 21.94 -13.05
CA GLU A 422 -15.19 22.75 -12.07
C GLU A 422 -14.39 22.95 -10.76
N PHE A 423 -13.55 21.98 -10.38
CA PHE A 423 -12.85 21.97 -9.10
C PHE A 423 -12.08 23.27 -8.76
N PRO A 424 -11.27 23.86 -9.66
CA PRO A 424 -10.57 25.13 -9.38
C PRO A 424 -11.53 26.29 -9.10
N GLN A 425 -12.72 26.29 -9.72
CA GLN A 425 -13.72 27.34 -9.54
C GLN A 425 -14.35 27.25 -8.15
N LEU A 426 -14.66 26.04 -7.68
CA LEU A 426 -15.17 25.81 -6.32
C LEU A 426 -14.15 26.21 -5.25
N VAL A 427 -12.87 25.86 -5.44
CA VAL A 427 -11.79 26.28 -4.53
C VAL A 427 -11.64 27.80 -4.52
N ALA A 428 -11.69 28.46 -5.69
CA ALA A 428 -11.62 29.92 -5.79
C ALA A 428 -12.83 30.62 -5.14
N ALA A 429 -14.03 30.02 -5.26
CA ALA A 429 -15.25 30.47 -4.60
C ALA A 429 -15.27 30.18 -3.08
N ARG A 430 -14.26 29.46 -2.56
CA ARG A 430 -14.17 28.99 -1.16
C ARG A 430 -15.27 28.00 -0.76
N ASP A 431 -15.88 27.33 -1.74
CA ASP A 431 -16.82 26.23 -1.50
C ASP A 431 -16.07 24.91 -1.36
N TYR A 432 -15.32 24.79 -0.26
CA TYR A 432 -14.43 23.66 -0.02
C TYR A 432 -15.18 22.35 0.26
N ALA A 433 -16.39 22.43 0.82
CA ALA A 433 -17.20 21.25 1.09
C ALA A 433 -17.65 20.60 -0.21
N THR A 434 -18.22 21.38 -1.14
CA THR A 434 -18.61 20.90 -2.47
C THR A 434 -17.41 20.43 -3.27
N ALA A 435 -16.28 21.16 -3.23
CA ALA A 435 -15.06 20.75 -3.93
C ALA A 435 -14.57 19.36 -3.49
N ARG A 436 -14.55 19.07 -2.18
CA ARG A 436 -14.18 17.74 -1.68
C ARG A 436 -15.24 16.69 -2.01
N GLN A 437 -16.52 17.03 -1.91
CA GLN A 437 -17.61 16.12 -2.24
C GLN A 437 -17.54 15.68 -3.71
N GLN A 438 -17.43 16.62 -4.64
CA GLN A 438 -17.32 16.32 -6.06
C GLN A 438 -16.04 15.51 -6.36
N TRP A 439 -14.89 15.89 -5.80
CA TRP A 439 -13.66 15.15 -5.97
C TRP A 439 -13.79 13.68 -5.51
N LEU A 440 -14.38 13.47 -4.33
CA LEU A 440 -14.62 12.13 -3.78
C LEU A 440 -15.63 11.34 -4.64
N ARG A 441 -16.64 12.01 -5.19
CA ARG A 441 -17.61 11.44 -6.13
C ARG A 441 -16.92 10.98 -7.41
N ALA A 442 -16.07 11.82 -8.03
CA ALA A 442 -15.33 11.47 -9.24
C ALA A 442 -14.45 10.23 -9.03
N ARG A 443 -13.74 10.18 -7.90
CA ARG A 443 -12.95 9.00 -7.53
C ARG A 443 -13.82 7.74 -7.36
N GLU A 444 -14.95 7.87 -6.68
CA GLU A 444 -15.87 6.75 -6.45
C GLU A 444 -16.46 6.21 -7.75
N ILE A 445 -16.92 7.07 -8.67
CA ILE A 445 -17.50 6.61 -9.94
C ILE A 445 -16.46 5.95 -10.85
N LEU A 446 -15.22 6.46 -10.89
CA LEU A 446 -14.14 5.86 -11.65
C LEU A 446 -13.79 4.48 -11.09
N TRP A 447 -13.71 4.34 -9.76
CA TRP A 447 -13.46 3.05 -9.12
C TRP A 447 -14.59 2.03 -9.31
N GLN A 448 -15.85 2.47 -9.22
CA GLN A 448 -17.01 1.58 -9.41
C GLN A 448 -17.15 1.06 -10.84
N ASN A 449 -16.68 1.83 -11.82
CA ASN A 449 -16.79 1.48 -13.23
C ASN A 449 -15.47 0.97 -13.82
N PHE A 450 -14.46 0.70 -12.99
CA PHE A 450 -13.16 0.20 -13.45
C PHE A 450 -13.39 -1.11 -14.23
N PRO A 451 -12.76 -1.30 -15.42
CA PRO A 451 -13.04 -2.46 -16.26
C PRO A 451 -12.51 -3.74 -15.57
N THR A 452 -13.41 -4.49 -14.93
CA THR A 452 -13.08 -5.70 -14.13
C THR A 452 -13.77 -6.96 -14.64
N ASP A 453 -14.44 -6.86 -15.79
CA ASP A 453 -15.27 -7.88 -16.40
C ASP A 453 -14.56 -8.64 -17.54
N ARG A 454 -13.40 -8.15 -17.99
CA ARG A 454 -12.66 -8.69 -19.14
C ARG A 454 -11.13 -8.55 -18.99
N PRO A 455 -10.34 -9.28 -19.79
CA PRO A 455 -8.88 -9.21 -19.71
C PRO A 455 -8.33 -7.81 -19.99
N LEU A 456 -7.34 -7.40 -19.19
CA LEU A 456 -6.63 -6.11 -19.28
C LEU A 456 -5.12 -6.30 -19.35
N ALA A 457 -4.63 -7.40 -18.82
CA ALA A 457 -3.20 -7.58 -18.58
C ALA A 457 -2.44 -7.89 -19.88
N GLN A 458 -1.33 -7.20 -20.06
CA GLN A 458 -0.24 -7.61 -20.95
C GLN A 458 0.59 -8.73 -20.30
N PRO A 459 1.44 -9.45 -21.05
CA PRO A 459 2.38 -10.39 -20.45
C PRO A 459 3.31 -9.68 -19.46
N GLU A 460 3.21 -10.05 -18.20
CA GLU A 460 3.88 -9.39 -17.08
C GLU A 460 4.17 -10.40 -15.96
N ILE A 461 5.14 -10.06 -15.12
CA ILE A 461 5.38 -10.85 -13.91
C ILE A 461 4.30 -10.48 -12.89
N ARG A 462 3.56 -11.47 -12.41
CA ARG A 462 2.49 -11.31 -11.43
C ARG A 462 2.88 -12.13 -10.22
N ALA A 463 3.74 -11.54 -9.41
CA ALA A 463 4.32 -12.23 -8.27
C ALA A 463 3.47 -12.06 -6.99
N MET A 464 3.48 -13.05 -6.11
CA MET A 464 2.83 -12.94 -4.80
C MET A 464 3.66 -13.60 -3.70
N TRP A 465 3.83 -12.91 -2.56
CA TRP A 465 4.43 -13.51 -1.38
C TRP A 465 3.42 -14.40 -0.66
N LEU A 466 3.80 -15.67 -0.47
CA LEU A 466 3.05 -16.65 0.32
C LEU A 466 3.73 -16.79 1.67
N ASP A 467 3.12 -16.16 2.68
CA ASP A 467 3.66 -16.03 4.03
C ASP A 467 3.55 -17.32 4.86
N ARG A 468 4.46 -17.48 5.83
CA ARG A 468 4.51 -18.60 6.78
C ARG A 468 3.21 -18.75 7.57
N GLY A 469 2.51 -17.67 7.88
CA GLY A 469 1.20 -17.74 8.55
C GLY A 469 0.21 -18.57 7.72
N THR A 470 0.13 -18.27 6.43
CA THR A 470 -0.66 -19.01 5.44
C THR A 470 -0.17 -20.45 5.26
N ILE A 471 1.14 -20.69 5.16
CA ILE A 471 1.70 -22.05 5.07
C ILE A 471 1.31 -22.91 6.28
N VAL A 472 1.46 -22.37 7.49
CA VAL A 472 1.13 -23.09 8.73
C VAL A 472 -0.37 -23.38 8.81
N ARG A 473 -1.23 -22.42 8.44
CA ARG A 473 -2.69 -22.65 8.40
C ARG A 473 -3.09 -23.71 7.39
N ALA A 474 -2.39 -23.81 6.26
CA ALA A 474 -2.65 -24.84 5.25
C ALA A 474 -2.44 -26.25 5.82
N GLY A 475 -1.40 -26.43 6.63
CA GLY A 475 -1.14 -27.60 7.47
C GLY A 475 -0.99 -28.95 6.76
N SER A 476 -1.10 -29.01 5.43
CA SER A 476 -1.08 -30.22 4.61
C SER A 476 -0.94 -29.89 3.11
N ARG A 477 -0.54 -30.88 2.28
CA ARG A 477 -0.56 -30.77 0.81
C ARG A 477 -1.93 -30.32 0.31
N ARG A 478 -3.03 -30.88 0.82
CA ARG A 478 -4.40 -30.52 0.41
C ARG A 478 -4.72 -29.05 0.68
N GLY A 479 -4.28 -28.52 1.82
CA GLY A 479 -4.46 -27.10 2.15
C GLY A 479 -3.65 -26.19 1.22
N LEU A 480 -2.39 -26.56 0.93
CA LEU A 480 -1.57 -25.83 -0.04
C LEU A 480 -2.16 -25.90 -1.45
N GLN A 481 -2.69 -27.05 -1.86
CA GLN A 481 -3.34 -27.24 -3.15
C GLN A 481 -4.46 -26.22 -3.34
N GLN A 482 -5.33 -26.05 -2.34
CA GLN A 482 -6.41 -25.06 -2.37
C GLN A 482 -5.88 -23.63 -2.50
N ILE A 483 -4.73 -23.31 -1.89
CA ILE A 483 -4.10 -22.00 -2.04
C ILE A 483 -3.56 -21.82 -3.46
N PHE A 484 -2.80 -22.78 -3.98
CA PHE A 484 -2.26 -22.72 -5.34
C PHE A 484 -3.37 -22.71 -6.42
N ASP A 485 -4.47 -23.43 -6.22
CA ASP A 485 -5.67 -23.34 -7.08
C ASP A 485 -6.20 -21.90 -7.14
N ARG A 486 -6.26 -21.21 -6.00
CA ARG A 486 -6.71 -19.81 -5.93
C ARG A 486 -5.73 -18.86 -6.60
N LEU A 487 -4.42 -19.10 -6.46
CA LEU A 487 -3.38 -18.29 -7.09
C LEU A 487 -3.39 -18.47 -8.62
N ALA A 488 -3.51 -19.70 -9.11
CA ALA A 488 -3.66 -20.00 -10.52
C ALA A 488 -4.94 -19.35 -11.10
N ALA A 489 -6.06 -19.48 -10.39
CA ALA A 489 -7.31 -18.81 -10.78
C ALA A 489 -7.19 -17.28 -10.79
N ALA A 490 -6.34 -16.70 -9.94
CA ALA A 490 -6.03 -15.27 -9.94
C ALA A 490 -4.97 -14.87 -10.99
N GLY A 491 -4.49 -15.81 -11.82
CA GLY A 491 -3.47 -15.57 -12.83
C GLY A 491 -2.06 -15.28 -12.29
N ILE A 492 -1.80 -15.54 -11.01
CA ILE A 492 -0.45 -15.41 -10.42
C ILE A 492 0.46 -16.43 -11.10
N ASN A 493 1.60 -15.97 -11.64
CA ASN A 493 2.56 -16.81 -12.37
C ASN A 493 3.90 -16.98 -11.64
N THR A 494 4.09 -16.29 -10.51
CA THR A 494 5.29 -16.43 -9.68
C THR A 494 4.93 -16.31 -8.21
N VAL A 495 5.39 -17.23 -7.38
CA VAL A 495 5.17 -17.23 -5.94
C VAL A 495 6.48 -17.14 -5.21
N PHE A 496 6.59 -16.13 -4.33
CA PHE A 496 7.68 -16.01 -3.37
C PHE A 496 7.27 -16.74 -2.09
N PHE A 497 7.68 -18.01 -1.97
CA PHE A 497 7.21 -18.92 -0.93
C PHE A 497 8.09 -18.84 0.32
N GLU A 498 7.56 -18.39 1.47
CA GLU A 498 8.37 -18.15 2.69
C GLU A 498 9.01 -19.45 3.19
N THR A 499 10.28 -19.65 2.83
CA THR A 499 11.01 -20.91 2.96
C THR A 499 11.89 -20.91 4.21
N VAL A 500 12.50 -19.76 4.53
CA VAL A 500 13.32 -19.56 5.73
C VAL A 500 12.89 -18.26 6.40
N ASN A 501 12.45 -18.34 7.65
CA ASN A 501 12.04 -17.18 8.42
C ASN A 501 12.39 -17.34 9.91
N ALA A 502 12.67 -16.24 10.62
CA ALA A 502 13.03 -16.25 12.04
C ALA A 502 14.16 -17.24 12.42
N GLY A 503 15.04 -17.60 11.48
CA GLY A 503 16.11 -18.59 11.67
C GLY A 503 15.67 -20.06 11.56
N TYR A 504 14.45 -20.34 11.09
CA TYR A 504 13.93 -21.68 10.85
C TYR A 504 13.61 -21.89 9.36
N PRO A 505 14.06 -22.98 8.72
CA PRO A 505 13.44 -23.46 7.50
C PRO A 505 12.07 -24.08 7.82
N ILE A 506 11.11 -23.92 6.90
CA ILE A 506 9.82 -24.63 6.98
C ILE A 506 9.93 -26.11 6.61
N TYR A 507 11.01 -26.54 5.95
CA TYR A 507 11.29 -27.91 5.51
C TYR A 507 12.34 -28.62 6.41
N PRO A 508 12.45 -29.96 6.36
CA PRO A 508 13.48 -30.71 7.07
C PRO A 508 14.88 -30.47 6.47
N SER A 509 15.69 -29.70 7.18
CA SER A 509 17.04 -29.29 6.77
C SER A 509 18.13 -30.09 7.49
N ASP A 510 19.19 -30.44 6.76
CA ASP A 510 20.44 -31.01 7.29
C ASP A 510 21.45 -29.92 7.68
N VAL A 511 21.20 -28.66 7.28
CA VAL A 511 22.07 -27.51 7.53
C VAL A 511 21.60 -26.70 8.75
N ALA A 512 20.30 -26.40 8.83
CA ALA A 512 19.74 -25.60 9.92
C ALA A 512 19.62 -26.42 11.22
N PRO A 513 19.82 -25.80 12.40
CA PRO A 513 19.76 -26.55 13.66
C PRO A 513 18.39 -27.18 13.94
N GLN A 514 17.31 -26.55 13.47
CA GLN A 514 15.93 -26.96 13.73
C GLN A 514 15.02 -26.52 12.58
N GLN A 515 14.11 -27.40 12.14
CA GLN A 515 12.95 -27.02 11.33
C GLN A 515 11.96 -26.19 12.18
N ASN A 516 11.17 -25.33 11.53
CA ASN A 516 10.13 -24.56 12.20
C ASN A 516 9.19 -25.49 13.00
N PRO A 517 8.99 -25.27 14.31
CA PRO A 517 8.15 -26.13 15.13
C PRO A 517 6.71 -26.27 14.62
N LEU A 518 6.20 -25.26 13.90
CA LEU A 518 4.85 -25.23 13.35
C LEU A 518 4.69 -26.07 12.07
N THR A 519 5.77 -26.54 11.46
CA THR A 519 5.74 -27.36 10.23
C THR A 519 6.47 -28.70 10.37
N ARG A 520 7.00 -29.04 11.55
CA ARG A 520 7.91 -30.18 11.81
C ARG A 520 7.45 -31.60 11.44
N HIS A 521 6.22 -31.78 10.96
CA HIS A 521 5.62 -33.07 10.64
C HIS A 521 5.42 -33.29 9.14
N TRP A 522 5.85 -32.33 8.31
CA TRP A 522 5.74 -32.40 6.86
C TRP A 522 6.82 -31.52 6.22
N ASP A 523 6.95 -31.60 4.90
CA ASP A 523 7.85 -30.77 4.10
C ASP A 523 7.02 -29.85 3.19
N PRO A 524 6.66 -28.63 3.64
CA PRO A 524 5.80 -27.76 2.85
C PRO A 524 6.47 -27.26 1.58
N LEU A 525 7.82 -27.23 1.50
CA LEU A 525 8.53 -26.76 0.32
C LEU A 525 8.45 -27.79 -0.81
N ALA A 526 8.68 -29.08 -0.50
CA ALA A 526 8.51 -30.16 -1.47
C ALA A 526 7.10 -30.16 -2.07
N GLU A 527 6.09 -30.10 -1.19
CA GLU A 527 4.69 -30.09 -1.61
C GLU A 527 4.34 -28.84 -2.44
N ALA A 528 4.88 -27.68 -2.07
CA ALA A 528 4.60 -26.43 -2.77
C ALA A 528 5.21 -26.37 -4.17
N VAL A 529 6.43 -26.90 -4.35
CA VAL A 529 7.09 -26.95 -5.67
C VAL A 529 6.23 -27.78 -6.64
N ASP A 530 5.86 -29.00 -6.25
CA ASP A 530 5.00 -29.86 -7.08
C ASP A 530 3.68 -29.16 -7.43
N LEU A 531 3.01 -28.58 -6.44
CA LEU A 531 1.70 -27.95 -6.62
C LEU A 531 1.75 -26.69 -7.48
N ALA A 532 2.85 -25.93 -7.41
CA ALA A 532 3.07 -24.75 -8.23
C ALA A 532 3.28 -25.16 -9.70
N HIS A 533 4.16 -26.13 -9.95
CA HIS A 533 4.45 -26.63 -11.29
C HIS A 533 3.26 -27.31 -11.95
N GLU A 534 2.43 -28.04 -11.20
CA GLU A 534 1.15 -28.59 -11.68
C GLU A 534 0.19 -27.51 -12.24
N ARG A 535 0.43 -26.24 -11.94
CA ARG A 535 -0.41 -25.08 -12.29
C ARG A 535 0.32 -24.02 -13.12
N ASP A 536 1.49 -24.36 -13.66
CA ASP A 536 2.34 -23.44 -14.42
C ASP A 536 2.73 -22.16 -13.62
N ILE A 537 2.93 -22.31 -12.32
CA ILE A 537 3.39 -21.24 -11.42
C ILE A 537 4.86 -21.49 -11.09
N GLU A 538 5.71 -20.48 -11.29
CA GLU A 538 7.08 -20.54 -10.80
C GLU A 538 7.13 -20.32 -9.29
N LEU A 539 7.88 -21.17 -8.58
CA LEU A 539 8.09 -21.07 -7.14
C LEU A 539 9.52 -20.63 -6.85
N HIS A 540 9.64 -19.44 -6.27
CA HIS A 540 10.93 -18.92 -5.79
C HIS A 540 10.96 -19.04 -4.28
N ALA A 541 11.99 -19.72 -3.75
CA ALA A 541 12.15 -19.87 -2.30
C ALA A 541 12.51 -18.51 -1.68
N TRP A 542 11.61 -17.95 -0.86
CA TRP A 542 11.82 -16.69 -0.14
C TRP A 542 12.55 -16.95 1.18
N VAL A 543 13.73 -16.36 1.33
CA VAL A 543 14.63 -16.62 2.47
C VAL A 543 15.00 -15.33 3.20
N TRP A 544 14.83 -15.31 4.52
CA TRP A 544 15.42 -14.28 5.37
C TRP A 544 16.92 -14.57 5.51
N ALA A 545 17.77 -13.70 4.94
CA ALA A 545 19.21 -13.89 4.94
C ALA A 545 19.83 -13.58 6.31
N PHE A 546 19.86 -12.31 6.71
CA PHE A 546 20.55 -11.89 7.93
C PHE A 546 19.64 -11.68 9.13
N ALA A 547 18.32 -11.51 8.96
CA ALA A 547 17.40 -11.48 10.10
C ALA A 547 17.20 -12.90 10.66
N ALA A 548 17.36 -13.07 11.97
CA ALA A 548 17.17 -14.33 12.68
C ALA A 548 16.31 -14.09 13.92
N GLY A 549 15.58 -15.10 14.41
CA GLY A 549 14.57 -14.90 15.46
C GLY A 549 13.45 -13.95 15.04
N ASN A 550 12.34 -13.93 15.79
CA ASN A 550 11.25 -12.98 15.57
C ASN A 550 10.30 -12.99 16.77
N ARG A 551 10.11 -11.85 17.46
CA ARG A 551 9.26 -11.73 18.66
C ARG A 551 7.83 -12.27 18.43
N PRO A 552 7.07 -11.82 17.41
CA PRO A 552 5.78 -12.41 17.08
C PRO A 552 5.82 -13.93 16.88
N HIS A 553 6.83 -14.45 16.19
CA HIS A 553 6.97 -15.89 16.00
C HIS A 553 7.22 -16.62 17.32
N ASN A 554 8.10 -16.11 18.18
CA ASN A 554 8.39 -16.69 19.49
C ASN A 554 7.12 -16.84 20.32
N THR A 555 6.24 -15.83 20.32
CA THR A 555 4.93 -15.90 20.98
C THR A 555 4.08 -17.05 20.43
N LEU A 556 4.06 -17.26 19.11
CA LEU A 556 3.28 -18.34 18.49
C LEU A 556 3.76 -19.75 18.87
N ILE A 557 5.04 -19.92 19.17
CA ILE A 557 5.64 -21.20 19.57
C ILE A 557 5.91 -21.29 21.08
N ASN A 558 5.30 -20.40 21.88
CA ASN A 558 5.43 -20.34 23.34
C ASN A 558 6.88 -20.25 23.84
N LEU A 559 7.72 -19.49 23.14
CA LEU A 559 9.08 -19.15 23.56
C LEU A 559 9.14 -17.72 24.11
N PRO A 560 10.15 -17.39 24.95
CA PRO A 560 10.38 -16.02 25.40
C PRO A 560 10.50 -15.05 24.23
N ALA A 561 9.94 -13.85 24.37
CA ALA A 561 9.96 -12.84 23.31
C ALA A 561 11.39 -12.50 22.87
N ASP A 562 12.35 -12.49 23.80
CA ASP A 562 13.77 -12.23 23.57
C ASP A 562 14.59 -13.46 23.17
N TYR A 563 13.96 -14.61 22.91
CA TYR A 563 14.65 -15.77 22.34
C TYR A 563 15.22 -15.41 20.95
N PRO A 564 16.54 -15.56 20.72
CA PRO A 564 17.18 -15.06 19.50
C PRO A 564 17.04 -15.98 18.28
N GLY A 565 16.27 -17.07 18.41
CA GLY A 565 16.15 -18.10 17.38
C GLY A 565 17.20 -19.22 17.54
N PRO A 566 17.03 -20.33 16.79
CA PRO A 566 17.82 -21.55 16.97
C PRO A 566 19.27 -21.38 16.47
N VAL A 567 19.47 -20.58 15.43
CA VAL A 567 20.81 -20.33 14.83
C VAL A 567 21.70 -19.57 15.80
N ILE A 568 21.23 -18.43 16.33
CA ILE A 568 22.01 -17.63 17.29
C ILE A 568 22.15 -18.37 18.63
N SER A 569 21.15 -19.16 19.04
CA SER A 569 21.26 -19.96 20.27
C SER A 569 22.35 -21.04 20.15
N ALA A 570 22.49 -21.66 18.98
CA ALA A 570 23.55 -22.64 18.72
C ALA A 570 24.93 -21.98 18.52
N HIS A 571 24.96 -20.76 17.98
CA HIS A 571 26.17 -20.00 17.69
C HIS A 571 26.05 -18.54 18.15
N PRO A 572 26.20 -18.24 19.46
CA PRO A 572 26.01 -16.89 19.98
C PRO A 572 26.97 -15.85 19.38
N ASP A 573 28.18 -16.27 18.98
CA ASP A 573 29.19 -15.43 18.33
C ASP A 573 28.83 -15.01 16.89
N TRP A 574 27.74 -15.55 16.33
CA TRP A 574 27.23 -15.19 15.01
C TRP A 574 26.29 -13.99 15.03
N ALA A 575 25.84 -13.57 16.21
CA ALA A 575 24.91 -12.45 16.33
C ALA A 575 25.57 -11.11 15.96
N ASN A 576 24.74 -10.23 15.41
CA ASN A 576 25.02 -8.84 15.18
C ASN A 576 24.66 -8.05 16.45
N TYR A 577 25.54 -7.13 16.84
CA TYR A 577 25.38 -6.30 18.04
C TYR A 577 25.47 -4.82 17.70
N ASP A 578 24.86 -4.01 18.57
CA ASP A 578 25.16 -2.58 18.61
C ASP A 578 26.49 -2.28 19.32
N ASN A 579 26.91 -1.02 19.32
CA ASN A 579 28.14 -0.58 19.99
C ASN A 579 28.08 -0.64 21.53
N ARG A 580 26.97 -1.09 22.11
CA ARG A 580 26.77 -1.29 23.55
C ARG A 580 26.58 -2.76 23.91
N GLY A 581 26.64 -3.67 22.93
CA GLY A 581 26.46 -5.10 23.12
C GLY A 581 25.01 -5.58 23.13
N ASN A 582 24.04 -4.76 22.71
CA ASN A 582 22.65 -5.20 22.56
C ASN A 582 22.46 -5.96 21.24
N MET A 583 21.73 -7.07 21.32
CA MET A 583 21.45 -7.94 20.17
C MET A 583 20.16 -7.57 19.44
N PHE A 584 19.13 -7.11 20.18
CA PHE A 584 17.82 -6.77 19.62
C PHE A 584 17.76 -5.28 19.27
N PRO A 585 17.66 -4.93 17.97
CA PRO A 585 17.42 -3.56 17.56
C PRO A 585 16.11 -3.03 18.15
N PRO A 586 16.15 -1.90 18.89
CA PRO A 586 14.94 -1.29 19.43
C PRO A 586 13.90 -1.07 18.32
N GLY A 587 12.70 -1.59 18.53
CA GLY A 587 11.57 -1.42 17.61
C GLY A 587 11.52 -2.35 16.40
N GLN A 588 12.47 -3.24 16.21
CA GLN A 588 12.44 -4.20 15.09
C GLN A 588 12.04 -5.61 15.53
N GLY A 589 12.16 -5.96 16.81
CA GLY A 589 11.67 -7.22 17.36
C GLY A 589 12.35 -8.50 16.84
N LYS A 590 13.43 -8.38 16.07
CA LYS A 590 14.20 -9.49 15.50
C LYS A 590 15.71 -9.20 15.57
N PRO A 591 16.55 -10.11 16.09
CA PRO A 591 18.00 -9.96 16.00
C PRO A 591 18.49 -10.26 14.58
N PHE A 592 19.77 -9.99 14.34
CA PHE A 592 20.40 -10.21 13.05
C PHE A 592 21.69 -11.03 13.22
N LEU A 593 22.05 -11.80 12.22
CA LEU A 593 23.36 -12.42 12.07
C LEU A 593 24.36 -11.36 11.57
N ASP A 594 25.64 -11.49 11.93
CA ASP A 594 26.70 -10.58 11.48
C ASP A 594 27.12 -10.90 10.03
N PRO A 595 26.85 -10.03 9.04
CA PRO A 595 27.21 -10.26 7.64
C PRO A 595 28.73 -10.39 7.38
N ALA A 596 29.55 -9.85 8.29
CA ALA A 596 31.01 -9.98 8.21
C ALA A 596 31.52 -11.32 8.72
N ASN A 597 30.69 -12.12 9.42
CA ASN A 597 31.14 -13.39 10.00
C ASN A 597 31.25 -14.48 8.91
N PRO A 598 32.44 -15.02 8.62
CA PRO A 598 32.61 -16.03 7.56
C PRO A 598 31.85 -17.33 7.83
N ALA A 599 31.60 -17.69 9.10
CA ALA A 599 30.83 -18.88 9.45
C ALA A 599 29.33 -18.67 9.16
N VAL A 600 28.81 -17.47 9.42
CA VAL A 600 27.44 -17.07 9.02
C VAL A 600 27.28 -17.16 7.51
N ARG A 601 28.19 -16.55 6.73
CA ARG A 601 28.15 -16.58 5.27
C ARG A 601 28.14 -18.01 4.74
N ARG A 602 29.03 -18.87 5.25
CA ARG A 602 29.08 -20.29 4.87
C ARG A 602 27.81 -21.05 5.27
N TYR A 603 27.22 -20.73 6.42
CA TYR A 603 25.97 -21.33 6.84
C TYR A 603 24.84 -20.98 5.87
N LEU A 604 24.64 -19.69 5.57
CA LEU A 604 23.60 -19.22 4.66
C LEU A 604 23.80 -19.78 3.25
N LEU A 605 25.02 -19.73 2.71
CA LEU A 605 25.33 -20.30 1.40
C LEU A 605 25.05 -21.80 1.33
N ARG A 606 25.34 -22.58 2.39
CA ARG A 606 24.99 -24.01 2.43
C ARG A 606 23.48 -24.22 2.53
N LEU A 607 22.77 -23.37 3.26
CA LEU A 607 21.31 -23.46 3.37
C LEU A 607 20.64 -23.14 2.03
N PHE A 608 21.15 -22.14 1.29
CA PHE A 608 20.67 -21.81 -0.05
C PHE A 608 21.02 -22.93 -1.05
N ASP A 609 22.24 -23.47 -0.98
CA ASP A 609 22.67 -24.65 -1.76
C ASP A 609 21.76 -25.84 -1.50
N GLU A 610 21.40 -26.10 -0.24
CA GLU A 610 20.47 -27.16 0.15
C GLU A 610 19.10 -26.99 -0.52
N ILE A 611 18.54 -25.77 -0.48
CA ILE A 611 17.25 -25.46 -1.13
C ILE A 611 17.33 -25.71 -2.63
N VAL A 612 18.32 -25.12 -3.31
CA VAL A 612 18.45 -25.14 -4.78
C VAL A 612 18.81 -26.53 -5.31
N THR A 613 19.45 -27.39 -4.51
CA THR A 613 19.87 -28.73 -4.96
C THR A 613 18.90 -29.85 -4.56
N ARG A 614 18.12 -29.68 -3.50
CA ARG A 614 17.14 -30.69 -3.04
C ARG A 614 15.73 -30.46 -3.58
N TYR A 615 15.41 -29.25 -4.00
CA TYR A 615 14.07 -28.87 -4.46
C TYR A 615 14.18 -28.24 -5.84
N ASP A 616 13.24 -28.56 -6.73
CA ASP A 616 13.16 -28.00 -8.08
C ASP A 616 12.56 -26.59 -8.05
N VAL A 617 13.19 -25.68 -7.31
CA VAL A 617 12.76 -24.28 -7.21
C VAL A 617 13.20 -23.51 -8.45
N ASP A 618 12.31 -22.68 -8.97
CA ASP A 618 12.57 -21.86 -10.15
C ASP A 618 13.45 -20.64 -9.83
N GLY A 619 13.47 -20.23 -8.57
CA GLY A 619 14.26 -19.10 -8.10
C GLY A 619 14.54 -19.08 -6.60
N LEU A 620 15.41 -18.17 -6.20
CA LEU A 620 15.71 -17.84 -4.80
C LEU A 620 15.50 -16.34 -4.60
N GLN A 621 14.64 -15.99 -3.66
CA GLN A 621 14.36 -14.60 -3.30
C GLN A 621 14.98 -14.23 -1.95
N LEU A 622 15.95 -13.31 -1.99
CA LEU A 622 16.67 -12.81 -0.85
C LEU A 622 15.88 -11.69 -0.16
N ASP A 623 15.54 -11.89 1.10
CA ASP A 623 14.96 -10.86 1.97
C ASP A 623 15.86 -10.66 3.20
N TYR A 624 15.70 -9.53 3.89
CA TYR A 624 16.58 -9.11 4.99
C TYR A 624 18.07 -9.18 4.60
N ILE A 625 18.37 -8.94 3.32
CA ILE A 625 19.72 -8.85 2.76
C ILE A 625 20.32 -7.46 3.07
N ARG A 626 20.45 -7.18 4.37
CA ARG A 626 20.78 -5.86 4.92
C ARG A 626 21.18 -5.97 6.39
N TYR A 627 21.72 -4.87 6.94
CA TYR A 627 21.78 -4.65 8.37
C TYR A 627 20.40 -4.22 8.93
N PRO A 628 20.17 -4.30 10.26
CA PRO A 628 18.97 -3.73 10.88
C PRO A 628 18.90 -2.21 10.65
N PHE A 629 17.70 -1.63 10.79
CA PHE A 629 17.54 -0.18 10.75
C PHE A 629 18.35 0.50 11.84
N GLN A 630 19.09 1.52 11.43
CA GLN A 630 19.96 2.31 12.27
C GLN A 630 19.57 3.78 12.23
N ASP A 631 19.80 4.42 13.37
CA ASP A 631 19.70 5.86 13.55
C ASP A 631 20.84 6.27 14.49
N PRO A 632 22.01 6.62 13.94
CA PRO A 632 23.15 7.02 14.75
C PRO A 632 22.86 8.24 15.63
N SER A 633 21.93 9.12 15.22
CA SER A 633 21.54 10.29 16.02
C SER A 633 20.76 9.91 17.28
N ALA A 634 20.03 8.79 17.23
CA ALA A 634 19.37 8.17 18.38
C ALA A 634 20.25 7.14 19.10
N GLY A 635 21.55 7.05 18.75
CA GLY A 635 22.48 6.06 19.33
C GLY A 635 22.19 4.62 18.95
N ARG A 636 21.51 4.39 17.82
CA ARG A 636 21.17 3.06 17.28
C ARG A 636 22.09 2.75 16.11
N SER A 637 23.17 2.01 16.34
CA SER A 637 24.09 1.58 15.29
C SER A 637 24.53 0.14 15.49
N TYR A 638 24.51 -0.65 14.42
CA TYR A 638 24.72 -2.10 14.43
C TYR A 638 25.89 -2.50 13.53
N GLY A 639 26.30 -3.75 13.62
CA GLY A 639 27.45 -4.32 12.90
C GLY A 639 28.69 -4.46 13.77
N TYR A 640 28.55 -4.38 15.09
CA TYR A 640 29.65 -4.51 16.05
C TYR A 640 29.89 -5.97 16.48
N GLY A 641 29.54 -6.93 15.62
CA GLY A 641 29.90 -8.33 15.79
C GLY A 641 31.41 -8.52 15.84
N ILE A 642 31.87 -9.60 16.48
CA ILE A 642 33.30 -9.84 16.74
C ILE A 642 34.09 -9.87 15.41
N ALA A 643 33.54 -10.53 14.39
CA ALA A 643 34.18 -10.63 13.08
C ALA A 643 34.29 -9.27 12.40
N ALA A 644 33.20 -8.50 12.35
CA ALA A 644 33.18 -7.17 11.75
C ALA A 644 34.18 -6.22 12.39
N ARG A 645 34.22 -6.16 13.73
CA ARG A 645 35.15 -5.28 14.48
C ARG A 645 36.61 -5.61 14.17
N GLN A 646 36.97 -6.90 14.23
CA GLN A 646 38.33 -7.34 13.95
C GLN A 646 38.74 -7.09 12.49
N GLN A 647 37.83 -7.29 11.54
CA GLN A 647 38.09 -7.00 10.12
C GLN A 647 38.31 -5.51 9.88
N PHE A 648 37.44 -4.67 10.41
CA PHE A 648 37.60 -3.22 10.29
C PHE A 648 38.88 -2.72 10.95
N GLN A 649 39.20 -3.19 12.16
CA GLN A 649 40.44 -2.84 12.84
C GLN A 649 41.68 -3.26 12.05
N ARG A 650 41.66 -4.41 11.36
CA ARG A 650 42.76 -4.80 10.46
C ARG A 650 42.88 -3.90 9.24
N LEU A 651 41.75 -3.41 8.72
CA LEU A 651 41.72 -2.54 7.54
C LEU A 651 42.17 -1.11 7.85
N THR A 652 41.79 -0.57 9.01
CA THR A 652 41.93 0.86 9.32
C THR A 652 42.88 1.14 10.49
N GLY A 653 43.21 0.14 11.30
CA GLY A 653 43.96 0.28 12.56
C GLY A 653 43.11 0.71 13.77
N VAL A 654 41.81 0.94 13.59
CA VAL A 654 40.90 1.46 14.64
C VAL A 654 39.75 0.49 14.88
N ASP A 655 39.45 0.18 16.15
CA ASP A 655 38.25 -0.59 16.48
C ASP A 655 37.01 0.28 16.28
N PRO A 656 35.98 -0.16 15.54
CA PRO A 656 34.86 0.72 15.22
C PRO A 656 34.06 1.16 16.45
N VAL A 657 34.21 0.54 17.63
CA VAL A 657 33.57 1.05 18.87
C VAL A 657 34.18 2.38 19.35
N GLU A 658 35.38 2.71 18.89
CA GLU A 658 36.09 3.93 19.25
C GLU A 658 35.73 5.12 18.35
N ILE A 659 35.00 4.87 17.25
CA ILE A 659 34.58 5.92 16.31
C ILE A 659 33.14 6.35 16.56
N SER A 660 32.84 7.59 16.20
CA SER A 660 31.53 8.21 16.31
C SER A 660 31.05 8.76 14.96
N PRO A 661 29.74 9.03 14.79
CA PRO A 661 29.24 9.71 13.60
C PRO A 661 29.86 11.11 13.36
N SER A 662 30.44 11.74 14.40
CA SER A 662 31.21 12.99 14.24
C SER A 662 32.55 12.77 13.52
N ASP A 663 33.12 11.56 13.57
CA ASP A 663 34.35 11.18 12.86
C ASP A 663 34.04 10.87 11.39
N ARG A 664 33.55 11.87 10.64
CA ARG A 664 32.91 11.70 9.33
C ARG A 664 33.65 10.76 8.37
N GLN A 665 34.98 10.85 8.32
CA GLN A 665 35.79 10.02 7.43
C GLN A 665 35.81 8.55 7.85
N LEU A 666 36.13 8.26 9.13
CA LEU A 666 36.15 6.88 9.64
C LEU A 666 34.75 6.30 9.72
N TRP A 667 33.74 7.12 10.04
CA TRP A 667 32.34 6.72 10.01
C TRP A 667 31.89 6.31 8.61
N GLN A 668 32.25 7.09 7.57
CA GLN A 668 31.95 6.71 6.20
C GLN A 668 32.66 5.43 5.81
N GLN A 669 33.94 5.26 6.16
CA GLN A 669 34.66 3.98 5.94
C GLN A 669 33.97 2.80 6.63
N TRP A 670 33.40 3.01 7.82
CA TRP A 670 32.65 1.98 8.53
C TRP A 670 31.32 1.64 7.86
N THR A 671 30.62 2.65 7.34
CA THR A 671 29.43 2.43 6.50
C THR A 671 29.79 1.67 5.23
N ASP A 672 30.84 2.09 4.51
CA ASP A 672 31.31 1.45 3.27
C ASP A 672 31.71 -0.01 3.52
N PHE A 673 32.44 -0.28 4.61
CA PHE A 673 32.83 -1.63 5.00
C PHE A 673 31.61 -2.54 5.16
N ARG A 674 30.58 -2.08 5.89
CA ARG A 674 29.34 -2.85 6.13
C ARG A 674 28.52 -3.01 4.85
N THR A 675 28.42 -1.97 4.03
CA THR A 675 27.79 -2.07 2.70
C THR A 675 28.48 -3.12 1.83
N GLU A 676 29.82 -3.18 1.85
CA GLU A 676 30.55 -4.18 1.09
C GLU A 676 30.37 -5.62 1.60
N GLN A 677 30.10 -5.81 2.91
CA GLN A 677 29.76 -7.13 3.43
C GLN A 677 28.47 -7.67 2.79
N ILE A 678 27.47 -6.81 2.58
CA ILE A 678 26.23 -7.18 1.91
C ILE A 678 26.48 -7.37 0.40
N ASN A 679 27.13 -6.41 -0.27
CA ASN A 679 27.40 -6.49 -1.71
C ASN A 679 28.14 -7.76 -2.10
N SER A 680 29.24 -8.06 -1.39
CA SER A 680 30.03 -9.26 -1.65
C SER A 680 29.24 -10.54 -1.36
N PHE A 681 28.33 -10.54 -0.36
CA PHE A 681 27.53 -11.72 -0.07
C PHE A 681 26.49 -12.00 -1.15
N VAL A 682 25.86 -10.94 -1.70
CA VAL A 682 24.94 -11.09 -2.83
C VAL A 682 25.68 -11.64 -4.05
N ALA A 683 26.86 -11.10 -4.37
CA ALA A 683 27.70 -11.62 -5.45
C ALA A 683 28.14 -13.08 -5.23
N GLU A 684 28.61 -13.43 -4.03
CA GLU A 684 28.97 -14.82 -3.67
C GLU A 684 27.77 -15.77 -3.80
N THR A 685 26.58 -15.32 -3.36
CA THR A 685 25.35 -16.08 -3.52
C THR A 685 25.03 -16.28 -4.99
N ALA A 686 25.13 -15.22 -5.79
CA ALA A 686 24.85 -15.27 -7.21
C ALA A 686 25.75 -16.26 -7.96
N ASP A 687 27.06 -16.16 -7.72
CA ASP A 687 28.05 -17.03 -8.32
C ASP A 687 27.81 -18.50 -7.92
N GLN A 688 27.60 -18.76 -6.63
CA GLN A 688 27.41 -20.13 -6.16
C GLN A 688 26.09 -20.73 -6.64
N MET A 689 24.98 -20.00 -6.56
CA MET A 689 23.67 -20.54 -6.94
C MET A 689 23.59 -20.78 -8.45
N ARG A 690 24.13 -19.88 -9.28
CA ARG A 690 24.17 -20.08 -10.75
C ARG A 690 25.11 -21.20 -11.17
N GLN A 691 26.15 -21.51 -10.40
CA GLN A 691 26.97 -22.71 -10.62
C GLN A 691 26.18 -24.00 -10.36
N ARG A 692 25.17 -23.97 -9.49
CA ARG A 692 24.29 -25.13 -9.23
C ARG A 692 23.19 -25.26 -10.25
N ASN A 693 22.49 -24.16 -10.50
CA ASN A 693 21.41 -24.08 -11.45
C ASN A 693 21.56 -22.78 -12.26
N PRO A 694 22.10 -22.85 -13.49
CA PRO A 694 22.28 -21.69 -14.36
C PRO A 694 20.97 -20.98 -14.72
N ASP A 695 19.85 -21.70 -14.69
CA ASP A 695 18.51 -21.19 -14.99
C ASP A 695 17.81 -20.64 -13.73
N LEU A 696 18.44 -20.68 -12.55
CA LEU A 696 17.83 -20.16 -11.32
C LEU A 696 17.66 -18.64 -11.39
N ILE A 697 16.44 -18.17 -11.12
CA ILE A 697 16.16 -16.74 -11.02
C ILE A 697 16.53 -16.23 -9.62
N LEU A 698 17.40 -15.23 -9.55
CA LEU A 698 17.75 -14.57 -8.30
C LEU A 698 16.99 -13.25 -8.14
N SER A 699 16.32 -13.06 -7.02
CA SER A 699 15.60 -11.83 -6.74
C SER A 699 15.87 -11.30 -5.34
N ALA A 700 15.63 -10.01 -5.11
CA ALA A 700 15.80 -9.41 -3.79
C ALA A 700 14.64 -8.49 -3.42
N ALA A 701 14.08 -8.69 -2.21
CA ALA A 701 13.15 -7.77 -1.58
C ALA A 701 13.93 -6.59 -0.98
N VAL A 702 13.63 -5.37 -1.44
CA VAL A 702 14.43 -4.17 -1.09
C VAL A 702 13.56 -3.00 -0.67
N PHE A 703 14.15 -2.04 0.04
CA PHE A 703 13.45 -0.79 0.33
C PHE A 703 13.41 0.14 -0.87
N SER A 704 12.29 0.84 -1.03
CA SER A 704 12.02 1.83 -2.09
C SER A 704 12.48 3.26 -1.76
N ILE A 705 13.02 3.49 -0.55
CA ILE A 705 13.57 4.80 -0.12
C ILE A 705 14.89 5.12 -0.84
N SER A 706 15.36 6.37 -0.84
CA SER A 706 16.57 6.78 -1.59
C SER A 706 17.82 5.95 -1.29
N GLU A 707 18.73 5.83 -2.27
CA GLU A 707 20.04 5.15 -2.14
C GLU A 707 20.78 5.61 -0.88
N HIS A 708 20.90 6.93 -0.70
CA HIS A 708 21.56 7.53 0.45
C HIS A 708 20.95 7.05 1.77
N GLU A 709 19.62 7.06 1.89
CA GLU A 709 18.96 6.59 3.10
C GLU A 709 19.19 5.11 3.35
N ARG A 710 19.13 4.26 2.31
CA ARG A 710 19.38 2.83 2.48
C ARG A 710 20.82 2.55 2.89
N ILE A 711 21.80 3.18 2.25
CA ILE A 711 23.22 3.02 2.59
C ILE A 711 23.46 3.45 4.03
N GLN A 712 22.94 4.59 4.47
CA GLN A 712 23.22 5.13 5.80
C GLN A 712 22.42 4.41 6.92
N LYS A 713 21.20 3.93 6.64
CA LYS A 713 20.32 3.32 7.66
C LYS A 713 20.39 1.80 7.72
N ILE A 714 20.61 1.10 6.60
CA ILE A 714 20.51 -0.37 6.51
C ILE A 714 21.60 -1.03 5.66
N GLN A 715 22.48 -0.26 5.04
CA GLN A 715 23.57 -0.73 4.17
C GLN A 715 23.09 -1.61 2.99
N GLN A 716 21.89 -1.34 2.47
CA GLN A 716 21.31 -2.03 1.32
C GLN A 716 21.59 -1.24 0.02
N ASN A 717 22.59 -1.66 -0.76
CA ASN A 717 23.03 -0.99 -1.99
C ASN A 717 22.70 -1.85 -3.22
N TRP A 718 21.42 -1.94 -3.54
CA TRP A 718 20.95 -2.85 -4.57
C TRP A 718 21.21 -2.36 -6.00
N GLU A 719 21.52 -1.08 -6.20
CA GLU A 719 21.98 -0.57 -7.50
C GLU A 719 23.29 -1.20 -7.93
N VAL A 720 24.18 -1.52 -6.99
CA VAL A 720 25.41 -2.27 -7.29
C VAL A 720 25.07 -3.69 -7.76
N TRP A 721 24.13 -4.37 -7.09
CA TRP A 721 23.75 -5.74 -7.43
C TRP A 721 23.09 -5.79 -8.81
N ALA A 722 22.24 -4.80 -9.10
CA ALA A 722 21.57 -4.63 -10.39
C ALA A 722 22.59 -4.41 -11.53
N ARG A 723 23.50 -3.44 -11.38
CA ARG A 723 24.52 -3.14 -12.40
C ARG A 723 25.50 -4.28 -12.66
N ARG A 724 25.83 -5.06 -11.63
CA ARG A 724 26.70 -6.25 -11.77
C ARG A 724 25.96 -7.45 -12.35
N GLY A 725 24.64 -7.43 -12.35
CA GLY A 725 23.82 -8.57 -12.72
C GLY A 725 23.84 -9.69 -11.67
N ASP A 726 24.15 -9.37 -10.41
CA ASP A 726 24.17 -10.35 -9.30
C ASP A 726 22.77 -10.91 -9.03
N VAL A 727 21.73 -10.14 -9.37
CA VAL A 727 20.32 -10.55 -9.33
C VAL A 727 19.67 -10.39 -10.70
N ASP A 728 18.48 -10.96 -10.85
CA ASP A 728 17.62 -10.88 -12.04
C ASP A 728 16.43 -9.96 -11.83
N LEU A 729 15.88 -9.96 -10.61
CA LEU A 729 14.75 -9.13 -10.23
C LEU A 729 15.07 -8.29 -8.98
N ILE A 730 14.78 -6.99 -9.05
CA ILE A 730 14.71 -6.12 -7.87
C ILE A 730 13.23 -5.91 -7.53
N VAL A 731 12.87 -6.20 -6.28
CA VAL A 731 11.47 -6.20 -5.83
C VAL A 731 11.32 -5.16 -4.72
N PRO A 732 11.16 -3.86 -5.07
CA PRO A 732 11.08 -2.80 -4.08
C PRO A 732 9.73 -2.83 -3.36
N MET A 733 9.76 -2.78 -2.03
CA MET A 733 8.58 -2.66 -1.17
C MET A 733 8.00 -1.24 -1.26
N SER A 734 7.29 -0.96 -2.36
CA SER A 734 6.67 0.34 -2.64
C SER A 734 5.32 0.51 -1.92
N TYR A 735 5.21 0.01 -0.69
CA TYR A 735 3.96 -0.10 0.06
C TYR A 735 3.36 1.27 0.40
N ALA A 736 2.17 1.52 -0.12
CA ALA A 736 1.44 2.76 0.09
C ALA A 736 -0.08 2.54 0.15
N MET A 737 -0.78 3.42 0.88
CA MET A 737 -2.25 3.42 0.98
C MET A 737 -2.94 4.09 -0.22
N ASP A 738 -2.20 4.79 -1.08
CA ASP A 738 -2.71 5.48 -2.27
C ASP A 738 -1.77 5.32 -3.47
N THR A 739 -2.35 5.45 -4.66
CA THR A 739 -1.67 5.19 -5.94
C THR A 739 -0.58 6.21 -6.24
N ASN A 740 -0.79 7.50 -5.98
CA ASN A 740 0.26 8.50 -6.18
C ASN A 740 1.48 8.24 -5.30
N ARG A 741 1.29 7.78 -4.06
CA ARG A 741 2.41 7.45 -3.18
C ARG A 741 3.13 6.18 -3.64
N LEU A 742 2.41 5.17 -4.12
CA LEU A 742 3.01 4.02 -4.80
C LEU A 742 3.90 4.48 -5.97
N GLN A 743 3.36 5.31 -6.86
CA GLN A 743 4.09 5.82 -8.03
C GLN A 743 5.33 6.63 -7.63
N ARG A 744 5.26 7.45 -6.57
CA ARG A 744 6.45 8.17 -6.06
C ARG A 744 7.52 7.25 -5.46
N LEU A 745 7.12 6.11 -4.90
CA LEU A 745 8.06 5.12 -4.34
C LEU A 745 8.67 4.25 -5.44
N ALA A 746 7.91 3.95 -6.50
CA ALA A 746 8.34 3.08 -7.60
C ALA A 746 9.07 3.84 -8.72
N GLY A 747 8.57 5.01 -9.12
CA GLY A 747 8.98 5.78 -10.29
C GLY A 747 10.49 6.00 -10.43
N PRO A 748 11.22 6.47 -9.39
CA PRO A 748 12.66 6.74 -9.49
C PRO A 748 13.52 5.54 -9.91
N TRP A 749 12.98 4.32 -9.78
CA TRP A 749 13.69 3.08 -10.09
C TRP A 749 13.28 2.47 -11.43
N LEU A 750 12.28 3.05 -12.09
CA LEU A 750 11.73 2.60 -13.36
C LEU A 750 12.18 3.48 -14.52
N GLU A 751 12.65 4.69 -14.25
CA GLU A 751 13.18 5.63 -15.25
C GLU A 751 14.52 5.11 -15.84
N SER A 752 14.74 5.30 -17.14
CA SER A 752 15.99 4.94 -17.83
C SER A 752 17.26 5.54 -17.22
N ASP A 753 17.17 6.72 -16.59
CA ASP A 753 18.30 7.40 -15.93
C ASP A 753 18.69 6.75 -14.57
N ALA A 754 17.96 5.73 -14.10
CA ALA A 754 18.29 5.04 -12.85
C ALA A 754 19.58 4.20 -12.92
N GLU A 755 20.15 4.00 -14.12
CA GLU A 755 21.40 3.28 -14.37
C GLU A 755 21.47 1.89 -13.68
N LEU A 756 20.36 1.15 -13.67
CA LEU A 756 20.24 -0.16 -13.01
C LEU A 756 20.75 -1.33 -13.86
N GLY A 757 21.34 -1.05 -15.02
CA GLY A 757 21.77 -2.07 -15.97
C GLY A 757 20.59 -2.79 -16.60
N SER A 758 20.72 -4.10 -16.80
CA SER A 758 19.74 -4.93 -17.51
C SER A 758 18.78 -5.67 -16.57
N ILE A 759 18.47 -5.11 -15.40
CA ILE A 759 17.63 -5.76 -14.38
C ILE A 759 16.13 -5.57 -14.68
N LEU A 760 15.27 -6.47 -14.20
CA LEU A 760 13.82 -6.20 -14.14
C LEU A 760 13.42 -5.73 -12.74
N VAL A 761 12.55 -4.71 -12.68
CA VAL A 761 12.03 -4.15 -11.43
C VAL A 761 10.56 -4.50 -11.27
N LEU A 762 10.18 -5.03 -10.10
CA LEU A 762 8.83 -5.48 -9.76
C LEU A 762 8.33 -4.77 -8.50
N PRO A 763 7.75 -3.57 -8.61
CA PRO A 763 7.25 -2.85 -7.44
C PRO A 763 6.20 -3.66 -6.66
N GLY A 764 6.36 -3.66 -5.33
CA GLY A 764 5.50 -4.37 -4.40
C GLY A 764 4.33 -3.53 -3.89
N ILE A 765 3.14 -4.13 -3.92
CA ILE A 765 1.90 -3.60 -3.36
C ILE A 765 1.55 -4.42 -2.12
N ARG A 766 1.32 -3.75 -0.98
CA ARG A 766 0.82 -4.43 0.21
C ARG A 766 -0.70 -4.36 0.26
N LEU A 767 -1.33 -5.53 0.25
CA LEU A 767 -2.79 -5.70 0.28
C LEU A 767 -3.38 -5.49 1.68
N LEU A 768 -2.59 -5.68 2.75
CA LEU A 768 -3.04 -5.47 4.12
C LEU A 768 -3.59 -4.05 4.30
N ASN A 769 -4.86 -3.94 4.71
CA ASN A 769 -5.61 -2.69 4.88
C ASN A 769 -5.79 -1.85 3.61
N LEU A 770 -5.37 -2.33 2.44
CA LEU A 770 -5.54 -1.61 1.18
C LEU A 770 -6.96 -1.86 0.63
N PRO A 771 -7.76 -0.82 0.34
CA PRO A 771 -9.06 -0.99 -0.28
C PRO A 771 -8.95 -1.65 -1.65
N GLU A 772 -9.87 -2.55 -2.00
CA GLU A 772 -9.83 -3.29 -3.28
C GLU A 772 -9.73 -2.37 -4.51
N PRO A 773 -10.52 -1.27 -4.63
CA PRO A 773 -10.39 -0.39 -5.78
C PRO A 773 -9.03 0.32 -5.84
N ALA A 774 -8.44 0.62 -4.68
CA ALA A 774 -7.09 1.17 -4.62
C ALA A 774 -6.04 0.14 -5.05
N ALA A 775 -6.23 -1.16 -4.73
CA ALA A 775 -5.36 -2.22 -5.22
C ALA A 775 -5.41 -2.35 -6.75
N LEU A 776 -6.61 -2.28 -7.34
CA LEU A 776 -6.77 -2.28 -8.80
C LEU A 776 -6.12 -1.06 -9.45
N ASP A 777 -6.37 0.13 -8.90
CA ASP A 777 -5.78 1.38 -9.36
C ASP A 777 -4.24 1.37 -9.28
N GLN A 778 -3.70 0.80 -8.20
CA GLN A 778 -2.26 0.61 -8.03
C GLN A 778 -1.67 -0.38 -9.05
N ILE A 779 -2.34 -1.50 -9.33
CA ILE A 779 -1.91 -2.45 -10.36
C ILE A 779 -1.92 -1.79 -11.74
N GLN A 780 -2.98 -1.05 -12.07
CA GLN A 780 -3.04 -0.32 -13.34
C GLN A 780 -1.94 0.74 -13.44
N ALA A 781 -1.68 1.47 -12.37
CA ALA A 781 -0.59 2.45 -12.33
C ALA A 781 0.77 1.81 -12.65
N LEU A 782 1.03 0.58 -12.18
CA LEU A 782 2.27 -0.14 -12.51
C LEU A 782 2.29 -0.67 -13.95
N ARG A 783 1.14 -1.02 -14.54
CA ARG A 783 1.02 -1.38 -15.97
C ARG A 783 1.25 -0.21 -16.90
N ASP A 784 0.99 1.00 -16.42
CA ASP A 784 1.19 2.25 -17.15
C ASP A 784 2.61 2.81 -17.00
N LEU A 785 3.42 2.23 -16.11
CA LEU A 785 4.83 2.54 -15.90
C LEU A 785 5.74 1.52 -16.62
N PRO A 786 7.04 1.82 -16.84
CA PRO A 786 7.97 0.91 -17.52
C PRO A 786 8.45 -0.25 -16.61
N ALA A 787 7.51 -0.95 -15.96
CA ALA A 787 7.79 -2.06 -15.05
C ALA A 787 7.72 -3.43 -15.74
N GLY A 788 8.55 -4.37 -15.27
CA GLY A 788 8.52 -5.78 -15.72
C GLY A 788 7.27 -6.54 -15.25
N GLY A 789 6.52 -5.96 -14.32
CA GLY A 789 5.34 -6.53 -13.67
C GLY A 789 5.17 -5.92 -12.28
N TYR A 790 4.51 -6.65 -11.39
CA TYR A 790 4.28 -6.23 -10.01
C TYR A 790 4.34 -7.42 -9.05
N SER A 791 4.44 -7.11 -7.77
CA SER A 791 4.39 -8.10 -6.71
C SER A 791 3.35 -7.74 -5.63
N LEU A 792 2.65 -8.74 -5.08
CA LEU A 792 1.60 -8.54 -4.09
C LEU A 792 1.98 -9.15 -2.73
N PHE A 793 1.92 -8.35 -1.66
CA PHE A 793 2.16 -8.79 -0.29
C PHE A 793 0.87 -8.71 0.54
N ALA A 794 0.26 -9.81 0.96
CA ALA A 794 0.64 -11.21 0.76
C ALA A 794 -0.62 -12.09 0.54
N VAL A 795 -0.43 -13.39 0.29
CA VAL A 795 -1.52 -14.36 0.06
C VAL A 795 -2.59 -14.32 1.17
N GLU A 796 -2.21 -14.10 2.43
CA GLU A 796 -3.15 -13.91 3.55
C GLU A 796 -4.21 -12.83 3.31
N ASN A 797 -3.93 -11.85 2.45
CA ASN A 797 -4.81 -10.73 2.15
C ASN A 797 -5.45 -10.80 0.75
N LEU A 798 -5.28 -11.91 0.03
CA LEU A 798 -6.04 -12.18 -1.19
C LEU A 798 -7.45 -12.66 -0.80
N ASN A 799 -8.41 -11.75 -0.84
CA ASN A 799 -9.82 -12.09 -0.60
C ASN A 799 -10.51 -12.63 -1.87
N GLU A 800 -11.73 -13.16 -1.72
CA GLU A 800 -12.49 -13.75 -2.83
C GLU A 800 -12.88 -12.73 -3.91
N SER A 801 -13.15 -11.48 -3.54
CA SER A 801 -13.48 -10.40 -4.46
C SER A 801 -12.30 -10.09 -5.40
N LEU A 802 -11.12 -9.83 -4.83
CA LEU A 802 -9.89 -9.59 -5.58
C LEU A 802 -9.50 -10.80 -6.44
N GLN A 803 -9.60 -12.02 -5.89
CA GLN A 803 -9.38 -13.24 -6.68
C GLN A 803 -10.33 -13.30 -7.88
N GLY A 804 -11.61 -13.03 -7.67
CA GLY A 804 -12.62 -12.99 -8.73
C GLY A 804 -12.29 -11.93 -9.80
N ILE A 805 -11.89 -10.73 -9.38
CA ILE A 805 -11.49 -9.66 -10.31
C ILE A 805 -10.24 -10.08 -11.11
N PHE A 806 -9.22 -10.62 -10.45
CA PHE A 806 -8.01 -11.08 -11.14
C PHE A 806 -8.30 -12.20 -12.12
N SER A 807 -9.17 -13.16 -11.77
CA SER A 807 -9.55 -14.24 -12.69
C SER A 807 -10.16 -13.77 -14.02
N ARG A 808 -10.73 -12.56 -14.05
CA ARG A 808 -11.31 -11.96 -15.26
C ARG A 808 -10.37 -11.00 -15.98
N THR A 809 -9.45 -10.38 -15.25
CA THR A 809 -8.63 -9.26 -15.75
C THR A 809 -7.20 -9.63 -16.13
N GLN A 810 -6.70 -10.77 -15.66
CA GLN A 810 -5.36 -11.23 -16.00
C GLN A 810 -5.28 -11.86 -17.40
N SER A 811 -4.06 -11.95 -17.93
CA SER A 811 -3.80 -12.55 -19.24
C SER A 811 -3.98 -14.07 -19.17
N GLU A 812 -4.12 -14.70 -20.34
CA GLU A 812 -4.09 -16.16 -20.47
C GLU A 812 -2.88 -16.76 -19.73
N PRO A 813 -3.04 -17.92 -19.06
CA PRO A 813 -1.95 -18.59 -18.30
C PRO A 813 -0.69 -18.87 -19.14
N ALA A 814 -0.85 -19.11 -20.43
CA ALA A 814 0.26 -19.44 -21.35
C ALA A 814 1.09 -18.22 -21.82
N ALA A 815 0.85 -17.03 -21.27
CA ALA A 815 1.60 -15.82 -21.65
C ALA A 815 3.10 -15.92 -21.26
N PRO A 816 4.01 -15.35 -22.08
CA PRO A 816 5.44 -15.39 -21.80
C PRO A 816 5.78 -14.66 -20.49
N ILE A 817 6.47 -15.34 -19.58
CA ILE A 817 6.98 -14.71 -18.34
C ILE A 817 8.21 -13.87 -18.70
N PRO A 818 8.23 -12.55 -18.43
CA PRO A 818 9.28 -11.65 -18.89
C PRO A 818 10.73 -12.05 -18.59
N TYR A 819 11.01 -12.61 -17.41
CA TYR A 819 12.39 -13.04 -17.07
C TYR A 819 12.78 -14.38 -17.72
N ARG A 820 11.83 -15.20 -18.19
CA ARG A 820 12.12 -16.44 -18.95
C ARG A 820 12.19 -16.19 -20.44
N GLN A 821 11.28 -15.38 -20.94
CA GLN A 821 11.05 -15.18 -22.36
C GLN A 821 11.03 -13.68 -22.71
N PRO A 822 12.13 -12.94 -22.44
CA PRO A 822 12.13 -11.47 -22.55
C PRO A 822 11.81 -10.97 -23.96
N PHE A 823 12.34 -11.64 -25.01
CA PHE A 823 12.07 -11.24 -26.39
C PHE A 823 10.62 -11.54 -26.83
N ALA A 824 10.04 -12.68 -26.42
CA ALA A 824 8.64 -13.00 -26.71
C ALA A 824 7.67 -12.09 -25.93
N ALA A 825 8.01 -11.74 -24.68
CA ALA A 825 7.29 -10.74 -23.91
C ALA A 825 7.35 -9.36 -24.59
N ALA A 826 8.51 -8.95 -25.13
CA ALA A 826 8.65 -7.70 -25.86
C ALA A 826 7.76 -7.65 -27.11
N VAL A 827 7.74 -8.73 -27.91
CA VAL A 827 6.83 -8.85 -29.06
C VAL A 827 5.37 -8.69 -28.63
N THR A 828 4.95 -9.43 -27.61
CA THR A 828 3.54 -9.43 -27.23
C THR A 828 3.10 -8.10 -26.62
N ARG A 829 3.98 -7.42 -25.86
CA ARG A 829 3.72 -6.07 -25.36
C ARG A 829 3.67 -5.03 -26.48
N TYR A 830 4.52 -5.16 -27.50
CA TYR A 830 4.46 -4.28 -28.66
C TYR A 830 3.18 -4.49 -29.48
N ASN A 831 2.75 -5.73 -29.68
CA ASN A 831 1.49 -6.04 -30.35
C ASN A 831 0.28 -5.47 -29.58
N ALA A 832 0.34 -5.44 -28.25
CA ALA A 832 -0.71 -4.81 -27.44
C ALA A 832 -0.80 -3.29 -27.70
N LEU A 833 0.34 -2.59 -27.83
CA LEU A 833 0.35 -1.18 -28.23
C LEU A 833 -0.24 -0.98 -29.63
N GLN A 834 0.12 -1.85 -30.58
CA GLN A 834 -0.43 -1.77 -31.93
C GLN A 834 -1.95 -1.93 -31.94
N ARG A 835 -2.50 -2.86 -31.14
CA ARG A 835 -3.97 -3.02 -31.01
C ARG A 835 -4.65 -1.77 -30.47
N GLU A 836 -4.08 -1.14 -29.44
CA GLU A 836 -4.62 0.11 -28.89
C GLU A 836 -4.62 1.23 -29.93
N TRP A 837 -3.54 1.36 -30.68
CA TRP A 837 -3.43 2.35 -31.75
C TRP A 837 -4.41 2.08 -32.90
N SER A 838 -4.52 0.83 -33.36
CA SER A 838 -5.49 0.43 -34.38
C SER A 838 -6.91 0.72 -33.91
N TYR A 839 -7.26 0.34 -32.68
CA TYR A 839 -8.57 0.61 -32.10
C TYR A 839 -8.91 2.11 -32.14
N LEU A 840 -7.98 2.98 -31.75
CA LEU A 840 -8.23 4.41 -31.76
C LEU A 840 -8.33 4.99 -33.18
N LEU A 841 -7.55 4.48 -34.13
CA LEU A 841 -7.65 4.87 -35.55
C LEU A 841 -9.00 4.45 -36.14
N GLU A 842 -9.42 3.20 -35.92
CA GLU A 842 -10.70 2.64 -36.38
C GLU A 842 -11.91 3.40 -35.84
N ASN A 843 -11.80 3.95 -34.63
CA ASN A 843 -12.87 4.70 -33.97
C ASN A 843 -12.73 6.23 -34.12
N GLU A 844 -11.85 6.71 -34.99
CA GLU A 844 -11.60 8.15 -35.23
C GLU A 844 -11.17 8.94 -33.96
N GLN A 845 -10.60 8.26 -32.97
CA GLN A 845 -10.12 8.83 -31.70
C GLN A 845 -8.63 9.16 -31.72
N LEU A 846 -7.94 8.82 -32.82
CA LEU A 846 -6.55 9.17 -33.07
C LEU A 846 -6.41 9.77 -34.46
N TRP A 847 -6.16 11.08 -34.52
CA TRP A 847 -5.96 11.80 -35.78
C TRP A 847 -4.49 12.04 -36.09
N MET A 848 -4.11 11.88 -37.36
CA MET A 848 -2.78 12.20 -37.88
C MET A 848 -2.87 12.54 -39.37
N ARG A 849 -1.97 13.40 -39.89
CA ARG A 849 -1.87 13.67 -41.33
C ARG A 849 -1.42 12.43 -42.09
N ASP A 850 -1.96 12.18 -43.28
CA ASP A 850 -1.68 10.98 -44.09
C ASP A 850 -0.20 10.65 -44.24
N GLN A 851 0.64 11.65 -44.54
CA GLN A 851 2.08 11.43 -44.66
C GLN A 851 2.69 10.95 -43.34
N GLN A 852 2.28 11.56 -42.22
CA GLN A 852 2.77 11.18 -40.90
C GLN A 852 2.25 9.78 -40.50
N LEU A 853 1.00 9.47 -40.85
CA LEU A 853 0.39 8.15 -40.62
C LEU A 853 1.13 7.05 -41.40
N GLU A 854 1.47 7.29 -42.67
CA GLU A 854 2.22 6.30 -43.47
C GLU A 854 3.66 6.14 -42.98
N GLU A 855 4.33 7.23 -42.58
CA GLU A 855 5.64 7.19 -41.92
C GLU A 855 5.60 6.36 -40.63
N TRP A 856 4.54 6.54 -39.82
CA TRP A 856 4.34 5.81 -38.58
C TRP A 856 4.05 4.33 -38.82
N ARG A 857 3.12 3.98 -39.73
CA ARG A 857 2.81 2.60 -40.15
C ARG A 857 4.05 1.85 -40.59
N THR A 858 4.84 2.46 -41.47
CA THR A 858 6.08 1.85 -41.99
C THR A 858 7.09 1.55 -40.88
N GLN A 859 7.30 2.48 -39.94
CA GLN A 859 8.22 2.24 -38.82
C GLN A 859 7.65 1.23 -37.80
N ALA A 860 6.34 1.20 -37.60
CA ALA A 860 5.70 0.24 -36.71
C ALA A 860 5.90 -1.20 -37.19
N GLU A 861 5.61 -1.47 -38.46
CA GLU A 861 5.82 -2.78 -39.09
C GLU A 861 7.30 -3.22 -39.06
N ALA A 862 8.22 -2.28 -39.33
CA ALA A 862 9.64 -2.56 -39.31
C ALA A 862 10.13 -2.97 -37.92
N LEU A 863 9.59 -2.33 -36.87
CA LEU A 863 9.86 -2.69 -35.47
C LEU A 863 9.24 -4.05 -35.11
N GLU A 864 7.97 -4.27 -35.46
CA GLU A 864 7.26 -5.55 -35.26
C GLU A 864 8.06 -6.71 -35.88
N LEU A 865 8.45 -6.59 -37.14
CA LEU A 865 9.23 -7.61 -37.85
C LEU A 865 10.57 -7.88 -37.15
N ALA A 866 11.29 -6.82 -36.74
CA ALA A 866 12.58 -6.97 -36.09
C ALA A 866 12.47 -7.64 -34.71
N LEU A 867 11.42 -7.33 -33.94
CA LEU A 867 11.15 -7.97 -32.66
C LEU A 867 10.78 -9.45 -32.84
N ASN A 868 9.92 -9.77 -33.81
CA ASN A 868 9.54 -11.16 -34.11
C ASN A 868 10.75 -12.00 -34.56
N GLU A 869 11.56 -11.49 -35.50
CA GLU A 869 12.77 -12.19 -35.96
C GLU A 869 13.76 -12.47 -34.81
N LEU A 870 13.87 -11.53 -33.85
CA LEU A 870 14.71 -11.67 -32.66
C LEU A 870 14.14 -12.71 -31.69
N ALA A 871 12.84 -12.68 -31.43
CA ALA A 871 12.17 -13.62 -30.54
C ALA A 871 12.26 -15.07 -31.06
N ASP A 872 12.05 -15.28 -32.36
CA ASP A 872 12.10 -16.60 -32.99
C ASP A 872 13.50 -17.23 -32.95
N GLN A 873 14.53 -16.42 -33.18
CA GLN A 873 15.91 -16.88 -33.32
C GLN A 873 16.88 -15.84 -32.77
N PRO A 874 17.10 -15.82 -31.44
CA PRO A 874 17.93 -14.81 -30.79
C PRO A 874 19.37 -14.78 -31.29
N SER A 875 19.87 -13.60 -31.66
CA SER A 875 21.28 -13.37 -32.02
C SER A 875 21.65 -11.90 -31.83
N ARG A 876 22.95 -11.63 -31.66
CA ARG A 876 23.46 -10.25 -31.47
C ARG A 876 23.07 -9.33 -32.64
N GLN A 877 23.19 -9.80 -33.88
CA GLN A 877 22.83 -9.02 -35.07
C GLN A 877 21.34 -8.64 -35.09
N LYS A 878 20.45 -9.58 -34.75
CA LYS A 878 19.01 -9.31 -34.70
C LYS A 878 18.63 -8.41 -33.53
N LEU A 879 19.32 -8.53 -32.40
CA LEU A 879 19.14 -7.62 -31.26
C LEU A 879 19.53 -6.19 -31.66
N GLU A 880 20.68 -6.01 -32.31
CA GLU A 880 21.13 -4.71 -32.80
C GLU A 880 20.12 -4.11 -33.81
N ARG A 881 19.54 -4.94 -34.69
CA ARG A 881 18.46 -4.53 -35.61
C ARG A 881 17.21 -4.09 -34.85
N ALA A 882 16.72 -4.89 -33.89
CA ALA A 882 15.53 -4.57 -33.10
C ALA A 882 15.71 -3.27 -32.32
N ARG A 883 16.87 -3.06 -31.68
CA ARG A 883 17.21 -1.80 -30.99
C ARG A 883 17.26 -0.61 -31.92
N ALA A 884 17.85 -0.77 -33.10
CA ALA A 884 17.90 0.31 -34.09
C ALA A 884 16.48 0.74 -34.52
N GLN A 885 15.59 -0.23 -34.76
CA GLN A 885 14.19 0.05 -35.09
C GLN A 885 13.44 0.70 -33.91
N LEU A 886 13.62 0.19 -32.68
CA LEU A 886 12.97 0.75 -31.49
C LEU A 886 13.41 2.19 -31.23
N ASN A 887 14.72 2.48 -31.33
CA ASN A 887 15.26 3.82 -31.16
C ASN A 887 14.77 4.78 -32.25
N SER A 888 14.74 4.33 -33.51
CA SER A 888 14.16 5.11 -34.61
C SER A 888 12.69 5.44 -34.35
N PHE A 889 11.90 4.44 -33.96
CA PHE A 889 10.47 4.60 -33.68
C PHE A 889 10.24 5.60 -32.53
N ARG A 890 10.91 5.40 -31.39
CA ARG A 890 10.81 6.27 -30.21
C ARG A 890 11.22 7.71 -30.51
N SER A 891 12.26 7.92 -31.32
CA SER A 891 12.71 9.27 -31.68
C SER A 891 11.68 10.09 -32.46
N ASN A 892 10.78 9.41 -33.19
CA ASN A 892 9.71 10.04 -33.96
C ASN A 892 8.37 10.05 -33.22
N PHE A 893 8.19 9.18 -32.22
CA PHE A 893 6.92 8.97 -31.52
C PHE A 893 6.31 10.27 -30.99
N ASN A 894 7.09 11.10 -30.31
CA ASN A 894 6.62 12.34 -29.71
C ASN A 894 6.16 13.36 -30.77
N ARG A 895 6.78 13.33 -31.97
CA ARG A 895 6.35 14.16 -33.11
C ARG A 895 4.99 13.72 -33.64
N TRP A 896 4.75 12.40 -33.72
CA TRP A 896 3.47 11.85 -34.17
C TRP A 896 2.36 12.08 -33.14
N MET A 897 2.68 11.91 -31.85
CA MET A 897 1.71 12.04 -30.76
C MET A 897 1.55 13.47 -30.23
N TYR A 898 2.19 14.48 -30.84
CA TYR A 898 2.17 15.85 -30.33
C TYR A 898 0.74 16.38 -30.10
N LEU A 899 -0.17 16.22 -31.07
CA LEU A 899 -1.55 16.70 -30.93
C LEU A 899 -2.32 15.93 -29.85
N GLN A 900 -2.11 14.62 -29.76
CA GLN A 900 -2.69 13.80 -28.70
C GLN A 900 -2.17 14.20 -27.32
N SER A 901 -0.90 14.57 -27.21
CA SER A 901 -0.28 14.96 -25.92
C SER A 901 -0.87 16.23 -25.31
N LEU A 902 -1.52 17.08 -26.13
CA LEU A 902 -2.16 18.31 -25.65
C LEU A 902 -3.41 18.03 -24.81
N ASN A 903 -4.17 16.99 -25.18
CA ASN A 903 -5.47 16.67 -24.56
C ASN A 903 -5.46 15.33 -23.79
N HIS A 904 -4.52 14.43 -24.10
CA HIS A 904 -4.39 13.09 -23.52
C HIS A 904 -2.95 12.81 -23.09
N SER A 905 -2.35 13.75 -22.35
CA SER A 905 -0.95 13.69 -21.89
C SER A 905 -0.63 12.37 -21.16
N TYR A 906 -1.53 11.91 -20.29
CA TYR A 906 -1.39 10.65 -19.56
C TYR A 906 -1.31 9.44 -20.51
N ARG A 907 -2.20 9.36 -21.50
CA ARG A 907 -2.22 8.26 -22.49
C ARG A 907 -0.92 8.20 -23.28
N VAL A 908 -0.43 9.35 -23.75
CA VAL A 908 0.83 9.42 -24.51
C VAL A 908 2.01 9.02 -23.62
N SER A 909 2.06 9.50 -22.36
CA SER A 909 3.07 9.07 -21.38
C SER A 909 3.03 7.56 -21.14
N THR A 910 1.85 6.95 -21.05
CA THR A 910 1.71 5.51 -20.88
C THR A 910 2.28 4.74 -22.06
N TRP A 911 2.04 5.19 -23.30
CA TRP A 911 2.65 4.57 -24.47
C TRP A 911 4.16 4.75 -24.53
N GLU A 912 4.69 5.91 -24.15
CA GLU A 912 6.13 6.13 -24.02
C GLU A 912 6.76 5.14 -23.02
N ASN A 913 6.16 5.00 -21.84
CA ASN A 913 6.58 4.05 -20.81
C ASN A 913 6.54 2.60 -21.32
N ARG A 914 5.48 2.21 -22.04
CA ARG A 914 5.35 0.87 -22.62
C ARG A 914 6.32 0.62 -23.79
N LEU A 915 6.80 1.66 -24.47
CA LEU A 915 7.91 1.54 -25.43
C LEU A 915 9.26 1.44 -24.72
N GLU A 916 9.43 2.14 -23.60
CA GLU A 916 10.64 2.06 -22.77
C GLU A 916 10.83 0.66 -22.16
N VAL A 917 9.74 0.01 -21.72
CA VAL A 917 9.84 -1.36 -21.19
C VAL A 917 10.35 -2.36 -22.23
N LEU A 918 10.14 -2.12 -23.53
CA LEU A 918 10.71 -2.97 -24.57
C LEU A 918 12.23 -2.92 -24.55
N ASP A 919 12.83 -1.74 -24.35
CA ASP A 919 14.28 -1.61 -24.23
C ASP A 919 14.79 -2.36 -22.99
N THR A 920 14.09 -2.24 -21.85
CA THR A 920 14.39 -3.01 -20.63
C THR A 920 14.38 -4.53 -20.89
N LEU A 921 13.38 -5.04 -21.62
CA LEU A 921 13.31 -6.46 -21.98
C LEU A 921 14.42 -6.87 -22.96
N LEU A 922 14.76 -6.03 -23.93
CA LEU A 922 15.86 -6.27 -24.87
C LEU A 922 17.21 -6.29 -24.14
N ASN A 923 17.43 -5.39 -23.19
CA ASN A 923 18.62 -5.34 -22.34
C ASN A 923 18.73 -6.59 -21.46
N TYR A 924 17.65 -6.96 -20.76
CA TYR A 924 17.63 -8.17 -19.95
C TYR A 924 17.88 -9.43 -20.79
N GLY A 925 17.20 -9.54 -21.95
CA GLY A 925 17.36 -10.66 -22.87
C GLY A 925 18.75 -10.77 -23.50
N GLU A 926 19.45 -9.66 -23.73
CA GLU A 926 20.86 -9.69 -24.13
C GLU A 926 21.70 -10.45 -23.11
N ARG A 927 21.60 -10.05 -21.83
CA ARG A 927 22.34 -10.65 -20.73
C ARG A 927 22.02 -12.14 -20.55
N VAL A 928 20.73 -12.50 -20.49
CA VAL A 928 20.34 -13.87 -20.09
C VAL A 928 20.15 -14.85 -21.25
N VAL A 929 19.83 -14.37 -22.46
CA VAL A 929 19.60 -15.28 -23.61
C VAL A 929 20.81 -15.30 -24.54
N ILE A 930 21.44 -14.16 -24.83
CA ILE A 930 22.51 -14.08 -25.83
C ILE A 930 23.88 -14.31 -25.18
N GLU A 931 24.19 -13.62 -24.08
CA GLU A 931 25.51 -13.70 -23.45
C GLU A 931 25.72 -15.03 -22.73
N GLN A 932 24.75 -15.51 -21.94
CA GLN A 932 24.86 -16.80 -21.24
C GLN A 932 25.05 -18.00 -22.18
N ARG A 933 24.43 -18.01 -23.37
CA ARG A 933 24.63 -19.06 -24.40
C ARG A 933 26.06 -19.08 -24.94
N ASN A 934 26.69 -17.92 -25.11
CA ASN A 934 28.06 -17.84 -25.60
C ASN A 934 29.07 -18.36 -24.56
N SER A 935 28.79 -18.14 -23.27
CA SER A 935 29.59 -18.66 -22.14
C SER A 935 29.55 -20.18 -22.05
N SER A 936 28.38 -20.78 -22.28
CA SER A 936 28.18 -22.23 -22.23
C SER A 936 28.72 -22.96 -23.47
N THR A 937 28.79 -22.29 -24.63
CA THR A 937 29.40 -22.86 -25.85
C THR A 937 30.93 -22.94 -25.78
N GLN A 938 31.60 -22.10 -24.97
CA GLN A 938 33.05 -22.17 -24.74
C GLN A 938 33.46 -23.22 -23.69
N ALA A 939 32.50 -23.82 -22.98
CA ALA A 939 32.75 -24.79 -21.92
C ALA A 939 32.62 -26.26 -22.36
N THR A 940 32.61 -26.55 -23.66
CA THR A 940 32.74 -27.95 -24.13
C THR A 940 34.20 -28.37 -24.02
N PRO A 941 34.56 -29.37 -23.18
CA PRO A 941 35.89 -29.93 -23.24
C PRO A 941 36.02 -30.70 -24.56
N THR A 942 36.94 -30.29 -25.41
CA THR A 942 37.46 -31.14 -26.49
C THR A 942 37.87 -32.49 -25.88
N PRO A 943 37.47 -33.62 -26.48
CA PRO A 943 37.55 -34.96 -25.87
C PRO A 943 38.93 -35.38 -25.39
#